data_AF-A0A5S5BVA6-F1
#
_entry.id   AF-A0A5S5BVA6-F1
#
_cell.length_a   1.000
_cell.length_b   1.000
_cell.length_c   1.000
_cell.angle_alpha   90.00
_cell.angle_beta   90.00
_cell.angle_gamma   90.00
#
_symmetry.space_group_name_H-M   'P 1'
#
loop_
_entity.id
_entity.type
_entity.pdbx_description
1 polymer ?
#
loop_
_entity_poly.entity_id
_entity_poly.type
_entity_poly.pdbx_seq_one_letter_code
_entity_poly.pdbx_strand_id
1 'polypeptide(L)'
;MHLPYIRHHDRDDYLEERWFYEAMLETYLPLLEMMERLDGDGVDFRMTLSMTPTLLALLEDSLMQQRFLSHLDKLIRLAESETKRLKDEPSLLPLAHMYKERFEHYKAMYIAGGMALIPRFKALQDAGKIEIMTSAATHAFLPLVKTEEAIKAQIATAVNDYVRHFGQRPRGIWLPECAYSVGVDRILRQYGIHYFICDSTAVQYATPRANRELYAPLLTPYGVTAFPRDPASARQVWSSTDGYPGDFDYREYYRDIGWDLGWESEEAWRYIKPYVLPTNERVNTGIKYFRITSKGSYKEPYNPEWARGKAAMQADHFVACRQAEAEHAYGFLDRTPLMLSPYDAELFGHWWYEGPIWLEELCRKLYYDQHTIKMITPSEYLAQYPLADTGKIGDSSWGRNSSAEVWLQGHNDWIYRHLHQAEERMIRVAGAHAELAGAGESGLRALTRRALNQAVRELMLAQSSDWAFIMDAGTVVEYAVNRTKRHLFDFHRLCDMLDHESLDPDWIAKLEEQDNCFPLANFADYLPIDVPSPVALLSASRFERIMERTRNKRNTFMLAWEYPPKNVGGLSKAVSELAQELARRGEAVHVVTTSEFGAPYFEEKDGVFVHRVPVLHSGDTDFFHWMFEMNLAMTDHLVQWIEAGGRVDVLHAHDWMVYYTAREIKMSYRIPLVATIHATEWGRNGGALHTELQQNIHRLEAGLCYEASKVIVCSTTMVEEVRRCFELPEDKIALVPNGIDIHVEDAAQPKQEEGRVIFFIGRLVFEKGVQVLLHAAPQILHHVPDARIVIAGSGPMEHALRQQAAGLGDRVRFVGFVSDHEKSAWMARADVVVIPSLYEPFGLVALEAMRYRRPLVVSDTGGLASIIEHGVHGFKALPGHVESLAWHVTESLLYPERAESMAENAYEKLVTEYQWERLAQRVSGIYGDAVDRQFAAASAQS
;
A
#
# COMPACT_ATOMS: atom_id res chain seq x y z
N MET A 1 1.77 24.41 -11.61
CA MET A 1 1.63 25.50 -10.63
C MET A 1 1.98 24.92 -9.28
N HIS A 2 3.11 25.34 -8.73
CA HIS A 2 3.62 24.80 -7.48
C HIS A 2 4.34 25.90 -6.70
N LEU A 3 4.08 25.93 -5.39
CA LEU A 3 4.92 26.62 -4.43
C LEU A 3 5.10 25.72 -3.21
N PRO A 4 6.29 25.70 -2.57
CA PRO A 4 6.45 25.09 -1.26
C PRO A 4 5.54 25.80 -0.27
N TYR A 5 5.18 25.12 0.82
CA TYR A 5 4.35 25.73 1.85
C TYR A 5 5.17 26.77 2.63
N ILE A 6 4.95 28.06 2.36
CA ILE A 6 5.77 29.20 2.82
C ILE A 6 5.02 30.17 3.74
N ARG A 7 3.95 29.71 4.38
CA ARG A 7 3.13 30.53 5.29
C ARG A 7 3.83 30.72 6.65
N HIS A 8 3.97 31.97 7.10
CA HIS A 8 4.49 32.30 8.43
C HIS A 8 3.46 33.11 9.23
N HIS A 9 3.04 32.57 10.38
CA HIS A 9 2.00 33.18 11.21
C HIS A 9 2.47 34.41 11.99
N ASP A 10 3.75 34.48 12.35
CA ASP A 10 4.27 35.41 13.36
C ASP A 10 4.66 36.79 12.82
N ARG A 11 5.12 36.89 11.56
CA ARG A 11 5.49 38.17 10.91
C ARG A 11 5.11 38.17 9.44
N ASP A 12 5.00 39.37 8.86
CA ASP A 12 4.56 39.63 7.48
C ASP A 12 5.69 40.09 6.53
N ASP A 13 6.95 40.02 6.97
CA ASP A 13 8.12 40.51 6.23
C ASP A 13 9.11 39.42 5.80
N TYR A 14 8.69 38.16 5.82
CA TYR A 14 9.45 37.05 5.26
C TYR A 14 9.66 37.22 3.76
N LEU A 15 10.90 37.05 3.29
CA LEU A 15 11.25 37.19 1.88
C LEU A 15 10.53 36.14 1.03
N GLU A 16 10.37 34.93 1.55
CA GLU A 16 9.87 33.76 0.84
C GLU A 16 8.38 33.87 0.54
N GLU A 17 7.59 34.53 1.38
CA GLU A 17 6.17 34.81 1.09
C GLU A 17 5.98 35.69 -0.16
N ARG A 18 7.01 36.43 -0.56
CA ARG A 18 6.97 37.20 -1.80
C ARG A 18 6.89 36.33 -3.04
N TRP A 19 7.38 35.09 -2.99
CA TRP A 19 7.20 34.13 -4.08
C TRP A 19 5.72 33.87 -4.37
N PHE A 20 4.89 33.80 -3.32
CA PHE A 20 3.44 33.70 -3.47
C PHE A 20 2.83 34.96 -4.09
N TYR A 21 3.23 36.15 -3.64
CA TYR A 21 2.71 37.41 -4.18
C TYR A 21 3.08 37.62 -5.65
N GLU A 22 4.33 37.32 -6.01
CA GLU A 22 4.86 37.43 -7.36
C GLU A 22 4.18 36.42 -8.29
N ALA A 23 4.04 35.16 -7.88
CA ALA A 23 3.35 34.15 -8.67
C ALA A 23 1.85 34.48 -8.86
N MET A 24 1.17 34.97 -7.82
CA MET A 24 -0.23 35.41 -7.90
C MET A 24 -0.41 36.54 -8.92
N LEU A 25 0.43 37.57 -8.85
CA LEU A 25 0.32 38.79 -9.65
C LEU A 25 0.81 38.62 -11.09
N GLU A 26 1.93 37.92 -11.27
CA GLU A 26 2.58 37.81 -12.57
C GLU A 26 2.13 36.58 -13.35
N THR A 27 1.59 35.54 -12.70
CA THR A 27 1.25 34.27 -13.35
C THR A 27 -0.22 33.87 -13.15
N TYR A 28 -0.68 33.68 -11.91
CA TYR A 28 -1.95 32.98 -11.66
C TYR A 28 -3.18 33.82 -12.04
N LEU A 29 -3.22 35.10 -11.64
CA LEU A 29 -4.29 36.02 -12.05
C LEU A 29 -4.28 36.27 -13.57
N PRO A 30 -3.13 36.54 -14.22
CA PRO A 30 -3.06 36.66 -15.68
C PRO A 30 -3.52 35.42 -16.45
N LEU A 31 -3.10 34.22 -16.03
CA LEU A 31 -3.52 32.97 -16.68
C LEU A 31 -5.02 32.71 -16.50
N LEU A 32 -5.55 32.96 -15.30
CA LEU A 32 -6.99 32.83 -15.05
C LEU A 32 -7.80 33.78 -15.94
N GLU A 33 -7.42 35.06 -15.97
CA GLU A 33 -8.06 36.07 -16.81
C GLU A 33 -7.99 35.70 -18.30
N MET A 34 -6.81 35.27 -18.77
CA MET A 34 -6.63 34.81 -20.14
C MET A 34 -7.59 33.68 -20.51
N MET A 35 -7.70 32.64 -19.67
CA MET A 35 -8.59 31.51 -19.92
C MET A 35 -10.06 31.89 -19.88
N GLU A 36 -10.46 32.77 -18.96
CA GLU A 36 -11.83 33.29 -18.91
C GLU A 36 -12.16 34.18 -20.13
N ARG A 37 -11.21 34.96 -20.64
CA ARG A 37 -11.38 35.70 -21.90
C ARG A 37 -11.56 34.75 -23.08
N LEU A 38 -10.72 33.72 -23.19
CA LEU A 38 -10.84 32.72 -24.26
C LEU A 38 -12.20 32.00 -24.23
N ASP A 39 -12.67 31.63 -23.04
CA ASP A 39 -13.99 31.03 -22.85
C ASP A 39 -15.13 32.00 -23.21
N GLY A 40 -15.04 33.25 -22.72
CA GLY A 40 -16.01 34.31 -23.03
C GLY A 40 -16.10 34.65 -24.53
N ASP A 41 -14.99 34.53 -25.25
CA ASP A 41 -14.91 34.72 -26.71
C ASP A 41 -15.34 33.47 -27.50
N GLY A 42 -15.70 32.37 -26.84
CA GLY A 42 -16.13 31.13 -27.48
C GLY A 42 -15.01 30.34 -28.17
N VAL A 43 -13.76 30.54 -27.76
CA VAL A 43 -12.61 29.76 -28.27
C VAL A 43 -12.65 28.35 -27.69
N ASP A 44 -12.55 27.33 -28.54
CA ASP A 44 -12.49 25.93 -28.10
C ASP A 44 -11.05 25.50 -27.81
N PHE A 45 -10.55 25.83 -26.62
CA PHE A 45 -9.21 25.46 -26.17
C PHE A 45 -9.25 24.35 -25.12
N ARG A 46 -8.12 23.64 -24.95
CA ARG A 46 -7.89 22.66 -23.87
C ARG A 46 -6.53 22.90 -23.25
N MET A 47 -6.46 23.00 -21.93
CA MET A 47 -5.20 23.03 -21.18
C MET A 47 -5.24 22.08 -20.00
N THR A 48 -4.10 21.55 -19.60
CA THR A 48 -3.98 20.72 -18.40
C THR A 48 -3.09 21.44 -17.39
N LEU A 49 -3.62 21.69 -16.20
CA LEU A 49 -2.92 22.40 -15.13
C LEU A 49 -2.64 21.42 -13.98
N SER A 50 -1.40 21.38 -13.50
CA SER A 50 -1.10 20.79 -12.19
C SER A 50 -1.23 21.87 -11.12
N MET A 51 -2.04 21.64 -10.09
CA MET A 51 -2.11 22.48 -8.89
C MET A 51 -1.74 21.65 -7.68
N THR A 52 -0.60 21.94 -7.05
CA THR A 52 -0.15 21.15 -5.90
C THR A 52 -0.99 21.44 -4.65
N PRO A 53 -1.18 20.46 -3.77
CA PRO A 53 -1.95 20.66 -2.54
C PRO A 53 -1.38 21.79 -1.65
N THR A 54 -0.05 21.95 -1.57
CA THR A 54 0.58 23.09 -0.87
C THR A 54 0.13 24.44 -1.40
N LEU A 55 0.01 24.58 -2.73
CA LEU A 55 -0.43 25.81 -3.35
C LEU A 55 -1.93 26.05 -3.09
N LEU A 56 -2.75 25.00 -3.16
CA LEU A 56 -4.18 25.10 -2.83
C LEU A 56 -4.38 25.58 -1.38
N ALA A 57 -3.60 25.04 -0.44
CA ALA A 57 -3.59 25.49 0.95
C ALA A 57 -3.23 26.98 1.09
N LEU A 58 -2.23 27.47 0.35
CA LEU A 58 -1.86 28.89 0.34
C LEU A 58 -2.94 29.79 -0.28
N LEU A 59 -3.60 29.32 -1.35
CA LEU A 59 -4.64 30.07 -2.06
C LEU A 59 -5.93 30.23 -1.24
N GLU A 60 -6.25 29.26 -0.38
CA GLU A 60 -7.43 29.33 0.49
C GLU A 60 -7.18 30.01 1.85
N ASP A 61 -5.92 30.10 2.28
CA ASP A 61 -5.59 30.63 3.60
C ASP A 61 -5.87 32.14 3.70
N SER A 62 -6.73 32.51 4.66
CA SER A 62 -7.20 33.89 4.82
C SER A 62 -6.09 34.89 5.15
N LEU A 63 -5.03 34.45 5.85
CA LEU A 63 -3.89 35.32 6.16
C LEU A 63 -3.12 35.65 4.88
N MET A 64 -2.84 34.64 4.06
CA MET A 64 -2.16 34.82 2.77
C MET A 64 -2.97 35.71 1.81
N GLN A 65 -4.29 35.53 1.74
CA GLN A 65 -5.19 36.37 0.94
C GLN A 65 -5.14 37.85 1.35
N GLN A 66 -5.18 38.14 2.65
CA GLN A 66 -5.11 39.50 3.18
C GLN A 66 -3.73 40.14 2.96
N ARG A 67 -2.65 39.38 3.13
CA ARG A 67 -1.28 39.86 2.88
C ARG A 67 -1.05 40.16 1.41
N PHE A 68 -1.56 39.31 0.50
CA PHE A 68 -1.49 39.60 -0.92
C PHE A 68 -2.26 40.88 -1.29
N LEU A 69 -3.44 41.11 -0.71
CA LEU A 69 -4.18 42.36 -0.91
C LEU A 69 -3.38 43.58 -0.42
N SER A 70 -2.75 43.47 0.75
CA SER A 70 -1.88 44.51 1.31
C SER A 70 -0.65 44.78 0.43
N HIS A 71 -0.10 43.72 -0.19
CA HIS A 71 0.98 43.81 -1.15
C HIS A 71 0.55 44.54 -2.43
N LEU A 72 -0.61 44.24 -2.99
CA LEU A 72 -1.18 44.97 -4.13
C LEU A 72 -1.36 46.47 -3.80
N ASP A 73 -1.89 46.78 -2.62
CA ASP A 73 -2.02 48.16 -2.15
C ASP A 73 -0.69 48.91 -2.07
N LYS A 74 0.37 48.20 -1.65
CA LYS A 74 1.73 48.72 -1.62
C LYS A 74 2.26 48.98 -3.04
N LEU A 75 2.05 48.07 -3.98
CA LEU A 75 2.48 48.23 -5.37
C LEU A 75 1.71 49.33 -6.11
N ILE A 76 0.41 49.48 -5.87
CA ILE A 76 -0.39 50.58 -6.45
C ILE A 76 0.16 51.93 -5.99
N ARG A 77 0.46 52.11 -4.69
CA ARG A 77 1.08 53.34 -4.19
C ARG A 77 2.44 53.63 -4.82
N LEU A 78 3.24 52.59 -5.05
CA LEU A 78 4.53 52.72 -5.74
C LEU A 78 4.32 53.14 -7.19
N ALA A 79 3.42 52.49 -7.92
CA ALA A 79 3.10 52.82 -9.31
C ALA A 79 2.55 54.25 -9.45
N GLU A 80 1.69 54.70 -8.52
CA GLU A 80 1.24 56.10 -8.47
C GLU A 80 2.39 57.08 -8.24
N SER A 81 3.35 56.73 -7.39
CA SER A 81 4.53 57.55 -7.15
C SER A 81 5.43 57.60 -8.39
N GLU A 82 5.57 56.48 -9.10
CA GLU A 82 6.31 56.39 -10.36
C GLU A 82 5.69 57.24 -11.46
N THR A 83 4.37 57.24 -11.63
CA THR A 83 3.70 58.13 -12.63
C THR A 83 3.99 59.60 -12.38
N LYS A 84 4.12 60.02 -11.11
CA LYS A 84 4.50 61.40 -10.74
C LYS A 84 5.98 61.67 -10.98
N ARG A 85 6.85 60.72 -10.64
CA ARG A 85 8.31 60.82 -10.80
C ARG A 85 8.71 60.90 -12.28
N LEU A 86 8.07 60.12 -13.13
CA LEU A 86 8.38 59.97 -14.55
C LEU A 86 7.59 60.94 -15.45
N LYS A 87 6.91 61.95 -14.90
CA LYS A 87 6.05 62.88 -15.67
C LYS A 87 6.76 63.55 -16.86
N ASP A 88 8.08 63.75 -16.76
CA ASP A 88 8.92 64.40 -17.77
C ASP A 88 9.75 63.39 -18.60
N GLU A 89 9.54 62.07 -18.41
CA GLU A 89 10.23 60.98 -19.09
C GLU A 89 9.29 60.27 -20.10
N PRO A 90 9.18 60.76 -21.35
CA PRO A 90 8.15 60.31 -22.29
C PRO A 90 8.26 58.85 -22.73
N SER A 91 9.44 58.23 -22.60
CA SER A 91 9.66 56.82 -22.92
C SER A 91 9.22 55.86 -21.79
N LEU A 92 9.21 56.31 -20.54
CA LEU A 92 8.93 55.46 -19.37
C LEU A 92 7.56 55.75 -18.74
N LEU A 93 7.04 56.98 -18.87
CA LEU A 93 5.76 57.37 -18.30
C LEU A 93 4.59 56.45 -18.73
N PRO A 94 4.45 56.05 -20.01
CA PRO A 94 3.38 55.13 -20.42
C PRO A 94 3.46 53.77 -19.72
N LEU A 95 4.68 53.29 -19.42
CA LEU A 95 4.90 52.02 -18.72
C LEU A 95 4.52 52.13 -17.24
N ALA A 96 4.77 53.26 -16.60
CA ALA A 96 4.33 53.51 -15.22
C ALA A 96 2.79 53.51 -15.13
N HIS A 97 2.11 54.11 -16.11
CA HIS A 97 0.64 54.03 -16.22
C HIS A 97 0.16 52.60 -16.44
N MET A 98 0.80 51.85 -17.34
CA MET A 98 0.50 50.43 -17.59
C MET A 98 0.58 49.59 -16.30
N TYR A 99 1.63 49.74 -15.50
CA TYR A 99 1.75 49.01 -14.22
C TYR A 99 0.67 49.42 -13.22
N LYS A 100 0.41 50.73 -13.09
CA LYS A 100 -0.65 51.22 -12.20
C LYS A 100 -2.00 50.60 -12.58
N GLU A 101 -2.40 50.71 -13.84
CA GLU A 101 -3.67 50.18 -14.35
C GLU A 101 -3.75 48.66 -14.15
N ARG A 102 -2.67 47.93 -14.45
CA ARG A 102 -2.61 46.47 -14.25
C ARG A 102 -2.80 46.08 -12.78
N PHE A 103 -2.15 46.77 -11.84
CA PHE A 103 -2.28 46.46 -10.42
C PHE A 103 -3.67 46.81 -9.87
N GLU A 104 -4.23 47.95 -10.27
CA GLU A 104 -5.60 48.33 -9.91
C GLU A 104 -6.62 47.33 -10.47
N HIS A 105 -6.44 46.91 -11.73
CA HIS A 105 -7.27 45.92 -12.40
C HIS A 105 -7.25 44.57 -11.69
N TYR A 106 -6.05 44.02 -11.41
CA TYR A 106 -5.95 42.74 -10.72
C TYR A 106 -6.43 42.78 -9.28
N LYS A 107 -6.27 43.91 -8.58
CA LYS A 107 -6.90 44.12 -7.28
C LYS A 107 -8.42 44.07 -7.39
N ALA A 108 -8.99 44.79 -8.35
CA ALA A 108 -10.44 44.78 -8.58
C ALA A 108 -10.96 43.39 -8.95
N MET A 109 -10.28 42.69 -9.87
CA MET A 109 -10.61 41.32 -10.27
C MET A 109 -10.53 40.34 -9.11
N TYR A 110 -9.50 40.45 -8.27
CA TYR A 110 -9.31 39.57 -7.12
C TYR A 110 -10.39 39.78 -6.05
N ILE A 111 -10.73 41.04 -5.75
CA ILE A 111 -11.83 41.38 -4.84
C ILE A 111 -13.18 40.93 -5.40
N ALA A 112 -13.45 41.18 -6.68
CA ALA A 112 -14.71 40.78 -7.33
C ALA A 112 -14.92 39.26 -7.32
N GLY A 113 -13.83 38.48 -7.41
CA GLY A 113 -13.83 37.03 -7.24
C GLY A 113 -13.89 36.55 -5.78
N GLY A 114 -14.13 37.43 -4.81
CA GLY A 114 -14.20 37.08 -3.39
C GLY A 114 -12.86 36.62 -2.79
N MET A 115 -11.74 37.06 -3.38
CA MET A 115 -10.37 36.63 -3.01
C MET A 115 -10.10 35.12 -3.18
N ALA A 116 -10.96 34.40 -3.90
CA ALA A 116 -10.88 32.95 -4.08
C ALA A 116 -10.64 32.57 -5.54
N LEU A 117 -9.44 32.08 -5.86
CA LEU A 117 -9.09 31.63 -7.22
C LEU A 117 -9.58 30.21 -7.52
N ILE A 118 -9.54 29.32 -6.53
CA ILE A 118 -9.85 27.90 -6.69
C ILE A 118 -11.24 27.67 -7.34
N PRO A 119 -12.33 28.35 -6.89
CA PRO A 119 -13.64 28.18 -7.52
C PRO A 119 -13.70 28.62 -8.99
N ARG A 120 -12.87 29.60 -9.40
CA ARG A 120 -12.83 30.10 -10.78
C ARG A 120 -12.10 29.13 -11.71
N PHE A 121 -10.97 28.56 -11.28
CA PHE A 121 -10.34 27.45 -11.99
C PHE A 121 -11.26 26.23 -12.05
N LYS A 122 -11.98 25.92 -10.96
CA LYS A 122 -12.98 24.86 -10.95
C LYS A 122 -14.06 25.10 -12.01
N ALA A 123 -14.56 26.33 -12.15
CA ALA A 123 -15.58 26.66 -13.16
C ALA A 123 -15.09 26.38 -14.60
N LEU A 124 -13.84 26.73 -14.91
CA LEU A 124 -13.22 26.41 -16.20
C LEU A 124 -13.06 24.89 -16.41
N GLN A 125 -12.75 24.14 -15.35
CA GLN A 125 -12.68 22.68 -15.40
C GLN A 125 -14.06 22.06 -15.63
N ASP A 126 -15.09 22.54 -14.92
CA ASP A 126 -16.46 22.06 -15.06
C ASP A 126 -17.03 22.38 -16.47
N ALA A 127 -16.59 23.49 -17.06
CA ALA A 127 -16.89 23.86 -18.45
C ALA A 127 -16.12 23.01 -19.49
N GLY A 128 -15.22 22.13 -19.06
CA GLY A 128 -14.41 21.27 -19.92
C GLY A 128 -13.29 22.00 -20.67
N LYS A 129 -12.98 23.25 -20.31
CA LYS A 129 -11.91 24.04 -20.95
C LYS A 129 -10.53 23.65 -20.44
N ILE A 130 -10.45 23.26 -19.17
CA ILE A 130 -9.21 22.78 -18.56
C ILE A 130 -9.40 21.45 -17.85
N GLU A 131 -8.30 20.71 -17.70
CA GLU A 131 -8.21 19.56 -16.79
C GLU A 131 -7.20 19.88 -15.69
N ILE A 132 -7.61 19.79 -14.41
CA ILE A 132 -6.74 20.04 -13.27
C ILE A 132 -6.27 18.70 -12.70
N MET A 133 -4.96 18.52 -12.66
CA MET A 133 -4.28 17.39 -11.99
C MET A 133 -3.85 17.78 -10.58
N THR A 134 -3.77 16.77 -9.70
CA THR A 134 -3.11 16.93 -8.40
C THR A 134 -1.60 16.64 -8.50
N SER A 135 -0.89 16.66 -7.39
CA SER A 135 0.50 16.19 -7.25
C SER A 135 0.65 15.39 -5.94
N ALA A 136 1.87 15.09 -5.48
CA ALA A 136 2.07 14.66 -4.10
C ALA A 136 1.76 15.81 -3.12
N ALA A 137 1.30 15.51 -1.90
CA ALA A 137 0.83 16.50 -0.94
C ALA A 137 1.78 17.69 -0.77
N THR A 138 3.07 17.41 -0.55
CA THR A 138 4.12 18.43 -0.40
C THR A 138 5.13 18.44 -1.53
N HIS A 139 4.76 17.91 -2.70
CA HIS A 139 5.66 17.78 -3.84
C HIS A 139 6.95 17.01 -3.47
N ALA A 140 6.83 15.97 -2.63
CA ALA A 140 7.96 15.14 -2.23
C ALA A 140 8.57 14.39 -3.43
N PHE A 141 9.89 14.31 -3.50
CA PHE A 141 10.59 13.56 -4.55
C PHE A 141 10.42 12.05 -4.30
N LEU A 142 9.35 11.47 -4.85
CA LEU A 142 8.87 10.13 -4.52
C LEU A 142 9.93 9.01 -4.65
N PRO A 143 10.85 9.01 -5.64
CA PRO A 143 11.87 7.96 -5.74
C PRO A 143 12.86 7.90 -4.57
N LEU A 144 12.95 8.96 -3.74
CA LEU A 144 13.84 9.00 -2.57
C LEU A 144 13.09 8.91 -1.24
N VAL A 145 11.76 8.80 -1.28
CA VAL A 145 10.95 8.40 -0.13
C VAL A 145 11.16 6.91 0.09
N LYS A 146 11.57 6.51 1.29
CA LYS A 146 12.05 5.13 1.55
C LYS A 146 10.90 4.13 1.66
N THR A 147 9.79 4.55 2.26
CA THR A 147 8.70 3.67 2.66
C THR A 147 7.47 3.82 1.76
N GLU A 148 6.81 2.72 1.42
CA GLU A 148 5.58 2.75 0.61
C GLU A 148 4.46 3.50 1.33
N GLU A 149 4.40 3.41 2.66
CA GLU A 149 3.44 4.10 3.51
C GLU A 149 3.55 5.61 3.40
N ALA A 150 4.78 6.15 3.35
CA ALA A 150 4.99 7.57 3.17
C ALA A 150 4.61 8.03 1.76
N ILE A 151 4.93 7.24 0.72
CA ILE A 151 4.48 7.51 -0.66
C ILE A 151 2.95 7.50 -0.72
N LYS A 152 2.32 6.45 -0.18
CA LYS A 152 0.87 6.30 -0.09
C LYS A 152 0.25 7.50 0.64
N ALA A 153 0.79 7.92 1.78
CA ALA A 153 0.26 9.05 2.54
C ALA A 153 0.35 10.37 1.75
N GLN A 154 1.43 10.60 1.01
CA GLN A 154 1.59 11.74 0.12
C GLN A 154 0.51 11.77 -0.97
N ILE A 155 0.20 10.61 -1.59
CA ILE A 155 -0.83 10.49 -2.62
C ILE A 155 -2.25 10.58 -2.02
N ALA A 156 -2.51 9.88 -0.92
CA ALA A 156 -3.81 9.87 -0.24
C ALA A 156 -4.24 11.27 0.18
N THR A 157 -3.32 11.99 0.85
CA THR A 157 -3.56 13.37 1.31
C THR A 157 -3.85 14.29 0.13
N ALA A 158 -3.08 14.18 -0.95
CA ALA A 158 -3.31 14.99 -2.14
C ALA A 158 -4.63 14.71 -2.85
N VAL A 159 -5.06 13.45 -2.92
CA VAL A 159 -6.35 13.08 -3.53
C VAL A 159 -7.51 13.58 -2.67
N ASN A 160 -7.42 13.44 -1.35
CA ASN A 160 -8.43 13.93 -0.42
C ASN A 160 -8.55 15.46 -0.47
N ASP A 161 -7.41 16.16 -0.55
CA ASP A 161 -7.38 17.62 -0.65
C ASP A 161 -7.93 18.12 -1.99
N TYR A 162 -7.59 17.45 -3.09
CA TYR A 162 -8.18 17.74 -4.40
C TYR A 162 -9.70 17.56 -4.39
N VAL A 163 -10.22 16.46 -3.82
CA VAL A 163 -11.67 16.21 -3.73
C VAL A 163 -12.36 17.31 -2.92
N ARG A 164 -11.76 17.77 -1.83
CA ARG A 164 -12.28 18.86 -1.00
C ARG A 164 -12.45 20.16 -1.79
N HIS A 165 -11.50 20.48 -2.67
CA HIS A 165 -11.51 21.71 -3.46
C HIS A 165 -12.34 21.65 -4.73
N PHE A 166 -12.29 20.54 -5.47
CA PHE A 166 -12.87 20.42 -6.80
C PHE A 166 -14.13 19.55 -6.86
N GLY A 167 -14.50 18.89 -5.77
CA GLY A 167 -15.73 18.09 -5.65
C GLY A 167 -15.72 16.78 -6.47
N GLN A 168 -14.60 16.43 -7.08
CA GLN A 168 -14.40 15.21 -7.86
C GLN A 168 -13.01 14.63 -7.60
N ARG A 169 -12.80 13.34 -7.90
CA ARG A 169 -11.47 12.73 -7.80
C ARG A 169 -10.59 13.18 -8.98
N PRO A 170 -9.27 13.41 -8.76
CA PRO A 170 -8.36 13.72 -9.84
C PRO A 170 -8.16 12.49 -10.73
N ARG A 171 -8.19 12.67 -12.05
CA ARG A 171 -7.88 11.59 -13.01
C ARG A 171 -6.38 11.50 -13.31
N GLY A 172 -5.69 12.64 -13.26
CA GLY A 172 -4.26 12.74 -13.51
C GLY A 172 -3.49 13.23 -12.30
N ILE A 173 -2.21 12.88 -12.26
CA ILE A 173 -1.25 13.39 -11.28
C ILE A 173 0.02 13.91 -11.96
N TRP A 174 0.52 15.03 -11.48
CA TRP A 174 1.89 15.46 -11.71
C TRP A 174 2.81 14.81 -10.68
N LEU A 175 3.53 13.78 -11.13
CA LEU A 175 4.88 13.40 -10.69
C LEU A 175 5.66 14.60 -10.12
N PRO A 176 5.93 14.79 -8.81
CA PRO A 176 6.91 15.80 -8.42
C PRO A 176 8.17 15.59 -9.23
N GLU A 177 8.55 16.59 -10.02
CA GLU A 177 9.72 16.54 -10.89
C GLU A 177 9.67 15.49 -12.02
N CYS A 178 8.46 15.09 -12.43
CA CYS A 178 8.22 13.90 -13.26
C CYS A 178 8.96 12.65 -12.72
N ALA A 179 9.24 12.62 -11.41
CA ALA A 179 10.09 11.64 -10.79
C ALA A 179 9.32 10.35 -10.57
N TYR A 180 9.70 9.32 -11.32
CA TYR A 180 9.07 8.01 -11.30
C TYR A 180 10.05 6.99 -10.76
N SER A 181 9.54 6.06 -9.95
CA SER A 181 10.19 4.81 -9.60
C SER A 181 9.21 3.65 -9.73
N VAL A 182 9.73 2.46 -10.00
CA VAL A 182 8.92 1.25 -10.19
C VAL A 182 8.04 0.99 -8.95
N GLY A 183 6.74 0.78 -9.16
CA GLY A 183 5.78 0.45 -8.11
C GLY A 183 4.93 1.65 -7.66
N VAL A 184 5.34 2.88 -7.94
CA VAL A 184 4.53 4.08 -7.66
C VAL A 184 3.20 4.02 -8.40
N ASP A 185 3.19 3.55 -9.65
CA ASP A 185 2.00 3.38 -10.48
C ASP A 185 0.93 2.47 -9.86
N ARG A 186 1.33 1.41 -9.13
CA ARG A 186 0.41 0.58 -8.35
C ARG A 186 -0.34 1.40 -7.29
N ILE A 187 0.37 2.26 -6.55
CA ILE A 187 -0.22 3.13 -5.53
C ILE A 187 -1.15 4.16 -6.20
N LEU A 188 -0.71 4.79 -7.28
CA LEU A 188 -1.54 5.72 -8.06
C LEU A 188 -2.86 5.09 -8.48
N ARG A 189 -2.82 3.84 -8.99
CA ARG A 189 -4.02 3.10 -9.39
C ARG A 189 -4.99 2.87 -8.24
N GLN A 190 -4.49 2.52 -7.05
CA GLN A 190 -5.30 2.29 -5.86
C GLN A 190 -6.11 3.54 -5.46
N TYR A 191 -5.56 4.73 -5.67
CA TYR A 191 -6.25 6.00 -5.37
C TYR A 191 -7.11 6.53 -6.53
N GLY A 192 -7.21 5.77 -7.64
CA GLY A 192 -8.05 6.11 -8.78
C GLY A 192 -7.39 7.08 -9.78
N ILE A 193 -6.06 7.23 -9.72
CA ILE A 193 -5.32 7.97 -10.74
C ILE A 193 -5.20 7.09 -12.00
N HIS A 194 -5.45 7.70 -13.15
CA HIS A 194 -5.46 7.05 -14.45
C HIS A 194 -4.21 7.37 -15.27
N TYR A 195 -3.60 8.54 -15.06
CA TYR A 195 -2.41 8.94 -15.81
C TYR A 195 -1.47 9.85 -15.03
N PHE A 196 -0.22 9.91 -15.49
CA PHE A 196 0.78 10.88 -15.05
C PHE A 196 1.64 11.35 -16.23
N ILE A 197 2.33 12.48 -16.05
CA ILE A 197 3.32 13.00 -17.00
C ILE A 197 4.71 12.51 -16.59
N CYS A 198 5.52 12.08 -17.56
CA CYS A 198 6.87 11.57 -17.34
C CYS A 198 7.90 12.20 -18.29
N ASP A 199 9.19 12.05 -17.94
CA ASP A 199 10.28 12.40 -18.83
C ASP A 199 10.28 11.53 -20.10
N SER A 200 10.76 12.09 -21.21
CA SER A 200 10.84 11.39 -22.49
C SER A 200 11.64 10.09 -22.40
N THR A 201 12.68 10.04 -21.54
CA THR A 201 13.53 8.85 -21.40
C THR A 201 12.77 7.66 -20.80
N ALA A 202 11.75 7.91 -19.97
CA ALA A 202 10.94 6.86 -19.34
C ALA A 202 10.27 5.96 -20.39
N VAL A 203 9.72 6.57 -21.44
CA VAL A 203 9.06 5.86 -22.55
C VAL A 203 10.08 5.41 -23.60
N GLN A 204 11.10 6.22 -23.89
CA GLN A 204 12.13 5.88 -24.88
C GLN A 204 12.88 4.59 -24.52
N TYR A 205 13.14 4.35 -23.23
CA TYR A 205 13.81 3.16 -22.71
C TYR A 205 12.86 2.13 -22.10
N ALA A 206 11.56 2.22 -22.39
CA ALA A 206 10.58 1.26 -21.92
C ALA A 206 10.87 -0.16 -22.43
N THR A 207 10.47 -1.17 -21.64
CA THR A 207 10.59 -2.59 -22.01
C THR A 207 9.21 -3.27 -22.02
N PRO A 208 8.75 -3.80 -23.17
CA PRO A 208 9.36 -3.68 -24.51
C PRO A 208 9.35 -2.23 -25.01
N ARG A 209 10.16 -1.94 -26.03
CA ARG A 209 10.19 -0.61 -26.67
C ARG A 209 8.79 -0.23 -27.16
N ALA A 210 8.35 0.98 -26.85
CA ALA A 210 7.05 1.49 -27.26
C ALA A 210 6.94 1.56 -28.80
N ASN A 211 5.86 1.02 -29.38
CA ASN A 211 5.69 0.97 -30.83
C ASN A 211 5.43 2.36 -31.43
N ARG A 212 4.82 3.25 -30.63
CA ARG A 212 4.40 4.60 -31.04
C ARG A 212 5.38 5.70 -30.60
N GLU A 213 6.57 5.29 -30.15
CA GLU A 213 7.63 6.18 -29.68
C GLU A 213 7.12 7.19 -28.63
N LEU A 214 7.39 8.49 -28.78
CA LEU A 214 6.94 9.54 -27.86
C LEU A 214 5.60 10.18 -28.26
N TYR A 215 4.99 9.73 -29.37
CA TYR A 215 3.78 10.35 -29.94
C TYR A 215 2.47 9.75 -29.40
N ALA A 216 2.57 8.79 -28.47
CA ALA A 216 1.43 8.24 -27.75
C ALA A 216 1.87 7.85 -26.34
N PRO A 217 0.94 7.89 -25.36
CA PRO A 217 1.27 7.50 -24.01
C PRO A 217 1.38 5.97 -23.88
N LEU A 218 2.08 5.53 -22.84
CA LEU A 218 2.36 4.12 -22.56
C LEU A 218 1.61 3.67 -21.29
N LEU A 219 0.90 2.53 -21.36
CA LEU A 219 0.24 1.95 -20.20
C LEU A 219 1.26 1.15 -19.37
N THR A 220 1.40 1.49 -18.09
CA THR A 220 2.25 0.71 -17.18
C THR A 220 1.59 -0.63 -16.83
N PRO A 221 2.34 -1.63 -16.32
CA PRO A 221 1.79 -2.94 -15.98
C PRO A 221 0.63 -2.91 -14.97
N TYR A 222 0.59 -1.90 -14.09
CA TYR A 222 -0.46 -1.74 -13.08
C TYR A 222 -1.65 -0.89 -13.58
N GLY A 223 -1.68 -0.53 -14.86
CA GLY A 223 -2.85 0.09 -15.49
C GLY A 223 -2.96 1.60 -15.30
N VAL A 224 -1.83 2.31 -15.13
CA VAL A 224 -1.75 3.78 -15.15
C VAL A 224 -1.01 4.22 -16.40
N THR A 225 -1.47 5.27 -17.07
CA THR A 225 -0.92 5.70 -18.36
C THR A 225 0.13 6.81 -18.19
N ALA A 226 1.34 6.58 -18.69
CA ALA A 226 2.46 7.53 -18.66
C ALA A 226 2.50 8.35 -19.95
N PHE A 227 2.39 9.68 -19.83
CA PHE A 227 2.48 10.62 -20.94
C PHE A 227 3.89 11.20 -21.04
N PRO A 228 4.68 10.87 -22.08
CA PRO A 228 6.02 11.40 -22.24
C PRO A 228 5.98 12.86 -22.69
N ARG A 229 6.85 13.70 -22.12
CA ARG A 229 7.07 15.05 -22.65
C ARG A 229 7.69 15.03 -24.04
N ASP A 230 7.33 16.00 -24.87
CA ASP A 230 7.96 16.27 -26.18
C ASP A 230 9.25 17.12 -26.00
N PRO A 231 10.43 16.57 -26.35
CA PRO A 231 11.70 17.30 -26.27
C PRO A 231 11.78 18.52 -27.21
N ALA A 232 11.08 18.50 -28.35
CA ALA A 232 11.16 19.56 -29.36
C ALA A 232 10.49 20.85 -28.86
N SER A 233 9.26 20.75 -28.36
CA SER A 233 8.54 21.87 -27.76
C SER A 233 9.20 22.36 -26.46
N ALA A 234 9.79 21.47 -25.66
CA ALA A 234 10.56 21.86 -24.48
C ALA A 234 11.72 22.79 -24.85
N ARG A 235 12.52 22.43 -25.88
CA ARG A 235 13.66 23.26 -26.33
C ARG A 235 13.22 24.64 -26.84
N GLN A 236 12.13 24.72 -27.59
CA GLN A 236 11.66 25.98 -28.21
C GLN A 236 11.18 27.02 -27.20
N VAL A 237 10.65 26.58 -26.05
CA VAL A 237 10.07 27.49 -25.05
C VAL A 237 10.98 27.65 -23.84
N TRP A 238 11.64 26.57 -23.39
CA TRP A 238 12.43 26.56 -22.15
C TRP A 238 13.90 26.96 -22.33
N SER A 239 14.45 26.91 -23.55
CA SER A 239 15.87 27.24 -23.76
C SER A 239 16.15 28.71 -23.48
N SER A 240 17.08 28.99 -22.57
CA SER A 240 17.54 30.36 -22.29
C SER A 240 18.37 30.97 -23.42
N THR A 241 18.87 30.15 -24.35
CA THR A 241 19.70 30.59 -25.48
C THR A 241 18.94 30.65 -26.80
N ASP A 242 18.04 29.69 -27.03
CA ASP A 242 17.37 29.46 -28.30
C ASP A 242 15.84 29.54 -28.20
N GLY A 243 15.31 29.72 -26.99
CA GLY A 243 13.88 29.75 -26.73
C GLY A 243 13.26 31.13 -26.88
N TYR A 244 11.95 31.15 -27.04
CA TYR A 244 11.16 32.37 -27.20
C TYR A 244 11.37 33.43 -26.10
N PRO A 245 11.44 33.09 -24.79
CA PRO A 245 11.59 34.08 -23.72
C PRO A 245 12.83 34.97 -23.83
N GLY A 246 13.86 34.56 -24.59
CA GLY A 246 15.09 35.33 -24.79
C GLY A 246 15.02 36.42 -25.87
N ASP A 247 13.87 36.64 -26.51
CA ASP A 247 13.73 37.65 -27.57
C ASP A 247 13.98 39.07 -27.04
N PHE A 248 14.69 39.87 -27.84
CA PHE A 248 15.12 41.20 -27.42
C PHE A 248 13.98 42.19 -27.20
N ASP A 249 12.79 41.92 -27.73
CA ASP A 249 11.61 42.77 -27.57
C ASP A 249 10.83 42.49 -26.28
N TYR A 250 11.15 41.40 -25.55
CA TYR A 250 10.50 41.03 -24.28
C TYR A 250 11.04 41.76 -23.06
N ARG A 251 10.21 41.84 -22.02
CA ARG A 251 10.53 42.48 -20.73
C ARG A 251 11.77 41.84 -20.10
N GLU A 252 12.74 42.67 -19.71
CA GLU A 252 13.93 42.23 -18.98
C GLU A 252 13.58 41.89 -17.53
N TYR A 253 13.77 40.63 -17.15
CA TYR A 253 13.48 40.14 -15.80
C TYR A 253 14.44 40.73 -14.76
N TYR A 254 15.74 40.85 -15.09
CA TYR A 254 16.78 41.18 -14.12
C TYR A 254 16.95 42.69 -13.84
N ARG A 255 16.17 43.56 -14.48
CA ARG A 255 16.25 45.02 -14.29
C ARG A 255 14.96 45.57 -13.68
N ASP A 256 15.04 46.03 -12.45
CA ASP A 256 13.90 46.43 -11.63
C ASP A 256 14.22 47.73 -10.86
N ILE A 257 13.22 48.58 -10.64
CA ILE A 257 13.42 49.86 -9.95
C ILE A 257 13.90 49.72 -8.50
N GLY A 258 13.70 48.55 -7.87
CA GLY A 258 14.27 48.21 -6.56
C GLY A 258 15.80 48.15 -6.55
N TRP A 259 16.41 47.98 -7.73
CA TRP A 259 17.86 48.02 -7.94
C TRP A 259 18.32 49.29 -8.65
N ASP A 260 17.49 49.90 -9.50
CA ASP A 260 17.91 51.08 -10.28
C ASP A 260 17.82 52.40 -9.45
N LEU A 261 16.87 52.52 -8.52
CA LEU A 261 16.59 53.78 -7.82
C LEU A 261 17.27 53.90 -6.45
N GLY A 262 17.49 55.12 -5.97
CA GLY A 262 17.87 55.40 -4.59
C GLY A 262 19.36 55.28 -4.26
N TRP A 263 20.24 55.32 -5.27
CA TRP A 263 21.70 55.36 -5.09
C TRP A 263 22.28 56.78 -5.00
N GLU A 264 21.54 57.77 -5.48
CA GLU A 264 22.05 59.12 -5.75
C GLU A 264 22.06 60.04 -4.51
N SER A 265 21.09 59.87 -3.60
CA SER A 265 20.96 60.67 -2.38
C SER A 265 20.12 59.98 -1.30
N GLU A 266 20.13 60.52 -0.07
CA GLU A 266 19.29 60.02 1.02
C GLU A 266 17.79 60.20 0.73
N GLU A 267 17.41 61.29 0.06
CA GLU A 267 16.04 61.53 -0.40
C GLU A 267 15.60 60.49 -1.44
N ALA A 268 16.49 60.15 -2.39
CA ALA A 268 16.24 59.10 -3.37
C ALA A 268 16.14 57.71 -2.71
N TRP A 269 16.92 57.46 -1.65
CA TRP A 269 16.76 56.24 -0.85
C TRP A 269 15.43 56.20 -0.10
N ARG A 270 15.02 57.30 0.54
CA ARG A 270 13.73 57.41 1.25
C ARG A 270 12.52 57.13 0.35
N TYR A 271 12.64 57.37 -0.96
CA TYR A 271 11.63 57.05 -1.95
C TYR A 271 11.40 55.54 -2.10
N ILE A 272 12.46 54.76 -2.31
CA ILE A 272 12.35 53.31 -2.57
C ILE A 272 12.38 52.45 -1.30
N LYS A 273 12.92 52.99 -0.19
CA LYS A 273 13.09 52.30 1.09
C LYS A 273 11.82 51.60 1.61
N PRO A 274 10.60 52.15 1.52
CA PRO A 274 9.40 51.48 1.98
C PRO A 274 9.08 50.18 1.22
N TYR A 275 9.67 49.99 0.04
CA TYR A 275 9.37 48.91 -0.91
C TYR A 275 10.43 47.81 -0.97
N VAL A 276 11.54 47.99 -0.25
CA VAL A 276 12.57 46.95 -0.04
C VAL A 276 12.33 46.17 1.26
N LEU A 277 13.23 45.27 1.65
CA LEU A 277 13.11 44.51 2.90
C LEU A 277 13.30 45.40 4.14
N PRO A 278 12.67 45.10 5.29
CA PRO A 278 12.89 45.85 6.53
C PRO A 278 14.33 45.83 7.03
N THR A 279 15.13 44.84 6.63
CA THR A 279 16.59 44.75 6.84
C THR A 279 17.37 45.77 6.01
N ASN A 280 16.70 46.55 5.15
CA ASN A 280 17.25 47.46 4.13
C ASN A 280 17.93 46.76 2.94
N GLU A 281 17.80 45.43 2.83
CA GLU A 281 18.25 44.68 1.66
C GLU A 281 17.33 44.94 0.47
N ARG A 282 17.94 45.15 -0.71
CA ARG A 282 17.23 45.43 -1.97
C ARG A 282 16.63 44.17 -2.56
N VAL A 283 15.47 44.32 -3.16
CA VAL A 283 14.70 43.23 -3.80
C VAL A 283 13.98 43.78 -5.03
N ASN A 284 13.55 42.88 -5.91
CA ASN A 284 12.66 43.24 -7.01
C ASN A 284 11.35 43.82 -6.46
N THR A 285 10.86 44.90 -7.06
CA THR A 285 9.56 45.50 -6.73
C THR A 285 8.45 44.97 -7.62
N GLY A 286 8.77 44.40 -8.79
CA GLY A 286 7.81 43.98 -9.81
C GLY A 286 7.55 45.04 -10.89
N ILE A 287 8.06 46.27 -10.71
CA ILE A 287 8.02 47.32 -11.74
C ILE A 287 9.33 47.30 -12.51
N LYS A 288 9.27 46.81 -13.75
CA LYS A 288 10.42 46.60 -14.65
C LYS A 288 10.16 47.31 -15.99
N TYR A 289 10.97 48.30 -16.33
CA TYR A 289 10.70 49.19 -17.48
C TYR A 289 11.48 48.89 -18.75
N PHE A 290 12.39 47.92 -18.72
CA PHE A 290 13.33 47.69 -19.81
C PHE A 290 13.06 46.36 -20.50
N ARG A 291 13.47 46.27 -21.77
CA ARG A 291 13.45 45.02 -22.55
C ARG A 291 14.83 44.39 -22.62
N ILE A 292 14.90 43.11 -22.98
CA ILE A 292 16.17 42.35 -23.05
C ILE A 292 17.19 43.04 -23.97
N THR A 293 16.76 43.65 -25.09
CA THR A 293 17.55 44.52 -25.99
C THR A 293 18.68 43.83 -26.76
N SER A 294 19.59 43.19 -26.03
CA SER A 294 20.75 42.48 -26.54
C SER A 294 21.29 41.54 -25.45
N LYS A 295 22.31 40.73 -25.78
CA LYS A 295 23.04 39.90 -24.80
C LYS A 295 23.95 40.71 -23.85
N GLY A 296 24.06 42.04 -24.01
CA GLY A 296 24.88 42.92 -23.17
C GLY A 296 24.14 43.52 -21.97
N SER A 297 24.82 44.38 -21.21
CA SER A 297 24.27 45.08 -20.04
C SER A 297 23.39 46.28 -20.39
N TYR A 298 23.51 46.81 -21.61
CA TYR A 298 22.66 47.91 -22.09
C TYR A 298 21.23 47.42 -22.37
N LYS A 299 20.23 48.14 -21.83
CA LYS A 299 18.81 47.84 -22.01
C LYS A 299 18.03 49.11 -22.37
N GLU A 300 17.13 48.98 -23.33
CA GLU A 300 16.21 50.01 -23.81
C GLU A 300 14.83 49.91 -23.14
N PRO A 301 14.05 51.01 -23.14
CA PRO A 301 12.67 50.98 -22.66
C PRO A 301 11.84 49.88 -23.32
N TYR A 302 11.03 49.20 -22.51
CA TYR A 302 10.12 48.15 -22.94
C TYR A 302 8.98 48.74 -23.79
N ASN A 303 8.58 48.00 -24.84
CA ASN A 303 7.46 48.38 -25.70
C ASN A 303 6.44 47.23 -25.75
N PRO A 304 5.29 47.35 -25.05
CA PRO A 304 4.28 46.31 -25.00
C PRO A 304 3.72 45.88 -26.36
N GLU A 305 3.63 46.80 -27.33
CA GLU A 305 3.10 46.48 -28.66
C GLU A 305 4.09 45.63 -29.48
N TRP A 306 5.38 45.91 -29.38
CA TRP A 306 6.41 45.08 -30.03
C TRP A 306 6.43 43.67 -29.44
N ALA A 307 6.36 43.59 -28.12
CA ALA A 307 6.31 42.35 -27.37
C ALA A 307 5.06 41.52 -27.74
N ARG A 308 3.87 42.14 -27.85
CA ARG A 308 2.65 41.48 -28.32
C ARG A 308 2.78 40.96 -29.76
N GLY A 309 3.30 41.80 -30.67
CA GLY A 309 3.55 41.38 -32.04
C GLY A 309 4.51 40.19 -32.13
N LYS A 310 5.54 40.17 -31.27
CA LYS A 310 6.49 39.06 -31.18
C LYS A 310 5.85 37.78 -30.67
N ALA A 311 5.04 37.87 -29.63
CA ALA A 311 4.31 36.74 -29.07
C ALA A 311 3.41 36.08 -30.12
N ALA A 312 2.66 36.89 -30.90
CA ALA A 312 1.85 36.37 -32.00
C ALA A 312 2.69 35.66 -33.09
N MET A 313 3.81 36.25 -33.52
CA MET A 313 4.71 35.64 -34.51
C MET A 313 5.33 34.32 -34.01
N GLN A 314 5.70 34.25 -32.74
CA GLN A 314 6.27 33.05 -32.14
C GLN A 314 5.22 31.97 -31.88
N ALA A 315 3.96 32.35 -31.64
CA ALA A 315 2.84 31.41 -31.62
C ALA A 315 2.63 30.79 -33.00
N ASP A 316 2.67 31.58 -34.09
CA ASP A 316 2.62 31.06 -35.47
C ASP A 316 3.75 30.05 -35.73
N HIS A 317 4.98 30.40 -35.34
CA HIS A 317 6.13 29.52 -35.49
C HIS A 317 5.95 28.20 -34.70
N PHE A 318 5.46 28.27 -33.47
CA PHE A 318 5.20 27.07 -32.66
C PHE A 318 4.14 26.17 -33.30
N VAL A 319 3.03 26.74 -33.79
CA VAL A 319 1.99 26.01 -34.52
C VAL A 319 2.56 25.32 -35.75
N ALA A 320 3.32 26.04 -36.59
CA ALA A 320 3.93 25.48 -37.79
C ALA A 320 4.88 24.31 -37.47
N CYS A 321 5.67 24.41 -36.41
CA CYS A 321 6.54 23.31 -35.97
C CYS A 321 5.74 22.08 -35.50
N ARG A 322 4.68 22.27 -34.71
CA ARG A 322 3.82 21.17 -34.25
C ARG A 322 3.04 20.52 -35.39
N GLN A 323 2.63 21.29 -36.39
CA GLN A 323 1.99 20.76 -37.61
C GLN A 323 2.96 19.86 -38.39
N ALA A 324 4.18 20.32 -38.64
CA ALA A 324 5.19 19.51 -39.34
C ALA A 324 5.52 18.21 -38.58
N GLU A 325 5.60 18.28 -37.25
CA GLU A 325 5.80 17.13 -36.38
C GLU A 325 4.61 16.14 -36.44
N ALA A 326 3.38 16.66 -36.43
CA ALA A 326 2.17 15.85 -36.55
C ALA A 326 2.07 15.14 -37.90
N GLU A 327 2.34 15.86 -38.99
CA GLU A 327 2.34 15.31 -40.35
C GLU A 327 3.39 14.21 -40.52
N HIS A 328 4.58 14.39 -39.92
CA HIS A 328 5.62 13.37 -39.92
C HIS A 328 5.20 12.10 -39.17
N ALA A 329 4.65 12.25 -37.96
CA ALA A 329 4.25 11.14 -37.12
C ALA A 329 2.99 10.41 -37.63
N TYR A 330 2.05 11.14 -38.24
CA TYR A 330 0.80 10.58 -38.74
C TYR A 330 1.00 9.46 -39.78
N GLY A 331 2.09 9.53 -40.56
CA GLY A 331 2.36 8.58 -41.65
C GLY A 331 2.58 7.12 -41.22
N PHE A 332 2.86 6.85 -39.94
CA PHE A 332 3.16 5.49 -39.44
C PHE A 332 2.42 5.11 -38.14
N LEU A 333 1.57 5.98 -37.60
CA LEU A 333 0.79 5.70 -36.40
C LEU A 333 -0.61 5.20 -36.75
N ASP A 334 -1.17 4.37 -35.86
CA ASP A 334 -2.56 3.88 -35.95
C ASP A 334 -3.58 4.84 -35.31
N ARG A 335 -3.13 6.01 -34.87
CA ARG A 335 -3.90 7.03 -34.14
C ARG A 335 -3.32 8.41 -34.40
N THR A 336 -4.05 9.45 -34.00
CA THR A 336 -3.54 10.82 -34.06
C THR A 336 -2.35 10.97 -33.08
N PRO A 337 -1.20 11.50 -33.55
CA PRO A 337 -0.06 11.76 -32.69
C PRO A 337 -0.41 12.78 -31.61
N LEU A 338 0.19 12.61 -30.44
CA LEU A 338 0.09 13.51 -29.31
C LEU A 338 1.47 14.10 -29.01
N MET A 339 1.54 15.42 -28.89
CA MET A 339 2.70 16.14 -28.38
C MET A 339 2.34 16.76 -27.05
N LEU A 340 3.02 16.33 -25.98
CA LEU A 340 2.80 16.84 -24.64
C LEU A 340 3.89 17.88 -24.32
N SER A 341 3.50 19.13 -24.12
CA SER A 341 4.41 20.25 -23.83
C SER A 341 4.23 20.76 -22.40
N PRO A 342 4.79 20.10 -21.37
CA PRO A 342 4.69 20.54 -19.99
C PRO A 342 5.73 21.63 -19.67
N TYR A 343 5.30 22.64 -18.92
CA TYR A 343 6.15 23.76 -18.46
C TYR A 343 5.74 24.15 -17.04
N ASP A 344 6.69 24.72 -16.28
CA ASP A 344 6.34 25.41 -15.04
C ASP A 344 5.43 26.59 -15.34
N ALA A 345 4.39 26.77 -14.51
CA ALA A 345 3.39 27.79 -14.77
C ALA A 345 4.00 29.19 -14.66
N GLU A 346 4.91 29.36 -13.71
CA GLU A 346 5.65 30.58 -13.42
C GLU A 346 6.55 31.01 -14.58
N LEU A 347 6.79 30.14 -15.57
CA LEU A 347 7.35 30.57 -16.85
C LEU A 347 6.46 31.62 -17.51
N PHE A 348 5.15 31.39 -17.52
CA PHE A 348 4.18 32.23 -18.22
C PHE A 348 3.72 33.41 -17.36
N GLY A 349 4.52 34.47 -17.40
CA GLY A 349 4.19 35.79 -16.87
C GLY A 349 5.20 36.28 -15.84
N HIS A 350 5.76 35.41 -15.01
CA HIS A 350 6.81 35.79 -14.06
C HIS A 350 8.19 35.83 -14.76
N TRP A 351 8.71 34.69 -15.19
CA TRP A 351 10.00 34.62 -15.90
C TRP A 351 9.91 35.18 -17.32
N TRP A 352 8.86 34.85 -18.05
CA TRP A 352 8.54 35.38 -19.37
C TRP A 352 7.23 36.19 -19.30
N TYR A 353 7.36 37.51 -19.22
CA TYR A 353 6.23 38.42 -18.94
C TYR A 353 5.07 38.30 -19.92
N GLU A 354 5.39 38.06 -21.18
CA GLU A 354 4.45 37.95 -22.28
C GLU A 354 3.91 36.52 -22.45
N GLY A 355 4.30 35.58 -21.60
CA GLY A 355 3.87 34.19 -21.69
C GLY A 355 2.35 33.99 -21.75
N PRO A 356 1.52 34.66 -20.92
CA PRO A 356 0.07 34.58 -21.03
C PRO A 356 -0.47 35.15 -22.36
N ILE A 357 0.18 36.19 -22.90
CA ILE A 357 -0.20 36.75 -24.21
C ILE A 357 0.12 35.74 -25.31
N TRP A 358 1.30 35.13 -25.27
CA TRP A 358 1.69 34.09 -26.23
C TRP A 358 0.77 32.86 -26.17
N LEU A 359 0.38 32.42 -24.95
CA LEU A 359 -0.58 31.33 -24.78
C LEU A 359 -1.97 31.67 -25.34
N GLU A 360 -2.43 32.91 -25.14
CA GLU A 360 -3.70 33.38 -25.71
C GLU A 360 -3.67 33.34 -27.24
N GLU A 361 -2.62 33.92 -27.84
CA GLU A 361 -2.39 33.90 -29.29
C GLU A 361 -2.29 32.47 -29.82
N LEU A 362 -1.57 31.58 -29.13
CA LEU A 362 -1.47 30.17 -29.49
C LEU A 362 -2.84 29.49 -29.53
N CYS A 363 -3.68 29.70 -28.51
CA CYS A 363 -5.03 29.13 -28.46
C CYS A 363 -5.91 29.66 -29.59
N ARG A 364 -5.89 30.97 -29.84
CA ARG A 364 -6.67 31.60 -30.91
C ARG A 364 -6.24 31.12 -32.28
N LYS A 365 -4.94 31.05 -32.54
CA LYS A 365 -4.36 30.59 -33.81
C LYS A 365 -4.64 29.11 -34.07
N LEU A 366 -4.54 28.27 -33.04
CA LEU A 366 -4.91 26.85 -33.15
C LEU A 366 -6.39 26.67 -33.47
N TYR A 367 -7.27 27.55 -32.99
CA TYR A 367 -8.70 27.44 -33.23
C TYR A 367 -9.17 28.06 -34.56
N TYR A 368 -8.68 29.27 -34.90
CA TYR A 368 -9.17 30.05 -36.04
C TYR A 368 -8.33 29.91 -37.31
N ASP A 369 -7.01 29.75 -37.20
CA ASP A 369 -6.09 29.97 -38.33
C ASP A 369 -5.71 28.66 -39.05
N GLN A 370 -6.02 27.50 -38.48
CA GLN A 370 -5.66 26.19 -39.03
C GLN A 370 -6.60 25.05 -38.58
N HIS A 371 -6.52 23.90 -39.25
CA HIS A 371 -7.37 22.72 -38.98
C HIS A 371 -6.60 21.38 -38.90
N THR A 372 -5.26 21.42 -38.84
CA THR A 372 -4.38 20.24 -38.86
C THR A 372 -4.21 19.62 -37.48
N ILE A 373 -3.98 20.45 -36.46
CA ILE A 373 -3.79 20.02 -35.07
C ILE A 373 -4.83 20.67 -34.16
N LYS A 374 -5.06 20.10 -32.97
CA LYS A 374 -5.96 20.69 -31.98
C LYS A 374 -5.45 20.42 -30.57
N MET A 375 -5.83 21.26 -29.62
CA MET A 375 -5.58 21.00 -28.20
C MET A 375 -6.53 19.91 -27.70
N ILE A 376 -6.04 19.08 -26.77
CA ILE A 376 -6.80 18.01 -26.13
C ILE A 376 -6.28 17.79 -24.71
N THR A 377 -7.15 17.43 -23.78
CA THR A 377 -6.72 16.99 -22.44
C THR A 377 -6.30 15.52 -22.44
N PRO A 378 -5.40 15.08 -21.55
CA PRO A 378 -5.03 13.67 -21.43
C PRO A 378 -6.24 12.74 -21.26
N SER A 379 -7.23 13.13 -20.45
CA SER A 379 -8.43 12.29 -20.27
C SER A 379 -9.28 12.18 -21.52
N GLU A 380 -9.45 13.27 -22.30
CA GLU A 380 -10.12 13.21 -23.59
C GLU A 380 -9.36 12.33 -24.59
N TYR A 381 -8.02 12.37 -24.57
CA TYR A 381 -7.19 11.53 -25.43
C TYR A 381 -7.35 10.04 -25.08
N LEU A 382 -7.31 9.68 -23.79
CA LEU A 382 -7.54 8.31 -23.34
C LEU A 382 -8.96 7.81 -23.65
N ALA A 383 -9.95 8.70 -23.62
CA ALA A 383 -11.32 8.37 -24.02
C ALA A 383 -11.43 8.08 -25.54
N GLN A 384 -10.66 8.79 -26.38
CA GLN A 384 -10.61 8.55 -27.83
C GLN A 384 -9.82 7.27 -28.17
N TYR A 385 -8.76 6.97 -27.42
CA TYR A 385 -7.87 5.85 -27.67
C TYR A 385 -7.68 4.97 -26.42
N PRO A 386 -8.68 4.15 -26.05
CA PRO A 386 -8.66 3.36 -24.82
C PRO A 386 -7.65 2.21 -24.84
N LEU A 387 -7.21 1.78 -26.03
CA LEU A 387 -6.15 0.78 -26.20
C LEU A 387 -4.80 1.50 -26.27
N ALA A 388 -3.83 1.08 -25.47
CA ALA A 388 -2.48 1.62 -25.46
C ALA A 388 -1.45 0.49 -25.51
N ASP A 389 -0.22 0.80 -25.94
CA ASP A 389 0.90 -0.11 -25.71
C ASP A 389 1.09 -0.29 -24.21
N THR A 390 1.47 -1.50 -23.79
CA THR A 390 1.89 -1.79 -22.44
C THR A 390 3.40 -1.96 -22.36
N GLY A 391 4.04 -1.31 -21.39
CA GLY A 391 5.48 -1.43 -21.19
C GLY A 391 5.92 -1.04 -19.78
N LYS A 392 7.04 -1.62 -19.33
CA LYS A 392 7.70 -1.26 -18.08
C LYS A 392 8.59 -0.05 -18.32
N ILE A 393 8.41 1.00 -17.55
CA ILE A 393 9.29 2.18 -17.54
C ILE A 393 10.22 2.11 -16.33
N GLY A 394 11.44 2.63 -16.48
CA GLY A 394 12.44 2.67 -15.41
C GLY A 394 12.40 3.99 -14.63
N ASP A 395 13.28 4.08 -13.63
CA ASP A 395 13.45 5.28 -12.84
C ASP A 395 13.86 6.45 -13.72
N SER A 396 13.21 7.59 -13.53
CA SER A 396 13.44 8.79 -14.32
C SER A 396 12.97 10.02 -13.57
N SER A 397 13.49 11.18 -13.95
CA SER A 397 12.94 12.49 -13.59
C SER A 397 13.09 13.41 -14.80
N TRP A 398 12.44 14.58 -14.78
CA TRP A 398 12.70 15.61 -15.79
C TRP A 398 13.89 16.53 -15.46
N GLY A 399 14.60 16.24 -14.34
CA GLY A 399 15.74 17.00 -13.85
C GLY A 399 17.06 16.73 -14.59
N ARG A 400 18.19 17.10 -13.98
CA ARG A 400 19.52 16.89 -14.58
C ARG A 400 19.76 15.41 -14.89
N ASN A 401 20.23 15.14 -16.12
CA ASN A 401 20.51 13.80 -16.64
C ASN A 401 19.33 12.80 -16.55
N SER A 402 18.08 13.31 -16.56
CA SER A 402 16.87 12.51 -16.37
C SER A 402 16.88 11.63 -15.10
N SER A 403 17.55 12.09 -14.04
CA SER A 403 17.85 11.28 -12.84
C SER A 403 17.55 12.02 -11.53
N ALA A 404 17.85 11.40 -10.39
CA ALA A 404 17.72 12.02 -9.08
C ALA A 404 18.83 13.03 -8.73
N GLU A 405 19.77 13.32 -9.64
CA GLU A 405 20.99 14.09 -9.37
C GLU A 405 20.77 15.43 -8.66
N VAL A 406 19.72 16.17 -9.03
CA VAL A 406 19.38 17.47 -8.40
C VAL A 406 19.07 17.28 -6.91
N TRP A 407 18.33 16.22 -6.57
CA TRP A 407 17.82 15.98 -5.22
C TRP A 407 18.75 15.08 -4.38
N LEU A 408 19.63 14.29 -5.00
CA LEU A 408 20.56 13.41 -4.30
C LEU A 408 22.00 13.60 -4.77
N GLN A 409 22.73 14.43 -4.01
CA GLN A 409 24.15 14.73 -4.23
C GLN A 409 24.79 15.32 -2.96
N GLY A 410 26.11 15.52 -2.96
CA GLY A 410 26.89 15.74 -1.73
C GLY A 410 26.57 16.97 -0.88
N HIS A 411 25.73 17.91 -1.31
CA HIS A 411 25.33 19.07 -0.50
C HIS A 411 23.91 18.94 0.10
N ASN A 412 23.07 18.02 -0.39
CA ASN A 412 21.71 17.81 0.10
C ASN A 412 21.45 16.37 0.59
N ASP A 413 22.34 15.42 0.30
CA ASP A 413 22.22 14.01 0.70
C ASP A 413 22.01 13.78 2.21
N TRP A 414 22.55 14.68 3.04
CA TRP A 414 22.48 14.62 4.50
C TRP A 414 21.04 14.63 5.05
N ILE A 415 20.06 15.13 4.30
CA ILE A 415 18.66 15.18 4.74
C ILE A 415 18.03 13.79 4.80
N TYR A 416 18.37 12.91 3.85
CA TYR A 416 17.61 11.67 3.63
C TYR A 416 17.70 10.69 4.79
N ARG A 417 18.87 10.56 5.43
CA ARG A 417 18.97 9.71 6.63
C ARG A 417 18.00 10.12 7.74
N HIS A 418 17.72 11.42 7.86
CA HIS A 418 16.80 11.95 8.87
C HIS A 418 15.35 11.79 8.43
N LEU A 419 15.05 12.05 7.15
CA LEU A 419 13.73 11.81 6.57
C LEU A 419 13.34 10.32 6.68
N HIS A 420 14.26 9.41 6.35
CA HIS A 420 14.04 7.96 6.43
C HIS A 420 13.83 7.49 7.87
N GLN A 421 14.59 8.02 8.84
CA GLN A 421 14.36 7.74 10.25
C GLN A 421 13.00 8.27 10.73
N ALA A 422 12.58 9.43 10.23
CA ALA A 422 11.29 10.02 10.56
C ALA A 422 10.12 9.22 9.95
N GLU A 423 10.26 8.73 8.71
CA GLU A 423 9.30 7.83 8.06
C GLU A 423 9.08 6.55 8.88
N GLU A 424 10.17 5.84 9.22
CA GLU A 424 10.09 4.63 10.04
C GLU A 424 9.48 4.91 11.41
N ARG A 425 9.82 6.04 12.02
CA ARG A 425 9.25 6.46 13.31
C ARG A 425 7.76 6.73 13.18
N MET A 426 7.31 7.41 12.12
CA MET A 426 5.89 7.69 11.90
C MET A 426 5.09 6.40 11.72
N ILE A 427 5.61 5.41 10.98
CA ILE A 427 4.98 4.10 10.83
C ILE A 427 4.84 3.39 12.18
N ARG A 428 5.92 3.37 13.00
CA ARG A 428 5.87 2.76 14.34
C ARG A 428 4.84 3.44 15.25
N VAL A 429 4.86 4.77 15.29
CA VAL A 429 3.95 5.56 16.13
C VAL A 429 2.51 5.42 15.65
N ALA A 430 2.25 5.46 14.33
CA ALA A 430 0.93 5.19 13.76
C ALA A 430 0.43 3.78 14.10
N GLY A 431 1.29 2.76 13.96
CA GLY A 431 0.97 1.37 14.27
C GLY A 431 0.68 1.14 15.75
N ALA A 432 1.38 1.83 16.66
CA ALA A 432 1.12 1.78 18.10
C ALA A 432 -0.24 2.37 18.50
N HIS A 433 -0.84 3.18 17.62
CA HIS A 433 -2.12 3.87 17.81
C HIS A 433 -3.16 3.48 16.75
N ALA A 434 -3.03 2.30 16.14
CA ALA A 434 -3.90 1.85 15.05
C ALA A 434 -5.39 1.80 15.45
N GLU A 435 -5.69 1.59 16.74
CA GLU A 435 -7.05 1.60 17.29
C GLU A 435 -7.76 2.95 17.12
N LEU A 436 -7.02 4.05 16.96
CA LEU A 436 -7.58 5.39 16.79
C LEU A 436 -8.07 5.67 15.35
N ALA A 437 -7.88 4.74 14.40
CA ALA A 437 -8.27 4.90 13.00
C ALA A 437 -9.79 4.81 12.75
N GLY A 438 -10.58 4.26 13.69
CA GLY A 438 -11.99 3.84 13.49
C GLY A 438 -13.14 4.81 13.82
N ALA A 439 -12.88 6.06 14.25
CA ALA A 439 -13.84 7.09 14.70
C ALA A 439 -14.58 6.78 16.03
N GLY A 440 -15.09 7.74 16.82
CA GLY A 440 -14.77 9.15 17.02
C GLY A 440 -14.93 9.41 18.53
N GLU A 441 -13.96 10.08 19.16
CA GLU A 441 -13.83 9.99 20.62
C GLU A 441 -13.45 11.32 21.26
N SER A 442 -14.05 11.61 22.40
CA SER A 442 -13.87 12.84 23.18
C SER A 442 -12.71 12.75 24.16
N GLY A 443 -12.08 13.88 24.48
CA GLY A 443 -11.04 13.97 25.51
C GLY A 443 -9.64 13.65 24.99
N LEU A 444 -8.85 12.90 25.77
CA LEU A 444 -7.43 12.64 25.49
C LEU A 444 -7.17 11.98 24.13
N ARG A 445 -8.04 11.05 23.72
CA ARG A 445 -7.90 10.34 22.43
C ARG A 445 -8.05 11.25 21.21
N ALA A 446 -8.90 12.28 21.29
CA ALA A 446 -8.97 13.32 20.25
C ALA A 446 -7.67 14.12 20.15
N LEU A 447 -7.06 14.43 21.30
CA LEU A 447 -5.79 15.14 21.34
C LEU A 447 -4.64 14.28 20.77
N THR A 448 -4.59 12.99 21.13
CA THR A 448 -3.63 12.04 20.55
C THR A 448 -3.76 11.97 19.03
N ARG A 449 -4.98 11.87 18.51
CA ARG A 449 -5.23 11.86 17.06
C ARG A 449 -4.82 13.16 16.39
N ARG A 450 -5.09 14.31 17.02
CA ARG A 450 -4.63 15.62 16.53
C ARG A 450 -3.10 15.69 16.45
N ALA A 451 -2.41 15.26 17.51
CA ALA A 451 -0.95 15.19 17.54
C ALA A 451 -0.39 14.26 16.45
N LEU A 452 -1.00 13.08 16.26
CA LEU A 452 -0.63 12.14 15.19
C LEU A 452 -0.80 12.75 13.80
N ASN A 453 -1.93 13.42 13.54
CA ASN A 453 -2.18 14.08 12.26
C ASN A 453 -1.27 15.29 12.05
N GLN A 454 -0.92 16.04 13.09
CA GLN A 454 0.08 17.10 12.98
C GLN A 454 1.48 16.53 12.70
N ALA A 455 1.84 15.40 13.31
CA ALA A 455 3.12 14.73 13.03
C ALA A 455 3.22 14.32 11.55
N VAL A 456 2.12 13.82 10.97
CA VAL A 456 2.04 13.56 9.53
C VAL A 456 2.34 14.82 8.71
N ARG A 457 1.73 15.97 9.05
CA ARG A 457 1.97 17.24 8.35
C ARG A 457 3.43 17.66 8.44
N GLU A 458 4.02 17.64 9.63
CA GLU A 458 5.42 18.00 9.83
C GLU A 458 6.36 17.10 9.01
N LEU A 459 6.13 15.78 9.01
CA LEU A 459 6.92 14.86 8.20
C LEU A 459 6.78 15.17 6.70
N MET A 460 5.55 15.36 6.20
CA MET A 460 5.34 15.70 4.79
C MET A 460 5.99 17.03 4.42
N LEU A 461 5.89 18.06 5.27
CA LEU A 461 6.53 19.35 5.04
C LEU A 461 8.05 19.23 5.01
N ALA A 462 8.66 18.38 5.84
CA ALA A 462 10.09 18.08 5.78
C ALA A 462 10.50 17.36 4.48
N GLN A 463 9.61 16.57 3.89
CA GLN A 463 9.85 15.76 2.68
C GLN A 463 9.73 16.54 1.35
N SER A 464 9.35 17.82 1.36
CA SER A 464 9.22 18.62 0.13
C SER A 464 10.52 18.63 -0.70
N SER A 465 10.41 18.39 -2.01
CA SER A 465 11.56 18.35 -2.92
C SER A 465 12.25 19.71 -3.05
N ASP A 466 11.51 20.80 -2.79
CA ASP A 466 11.97 22.18 -2.88
C ASP A 466 13.19 22.43 -2.01
N TRP A 467 13.28 21.80 -0.84
CA TRP A 467 14.40 22.00 0.08
C TRP A 467 15.71 21.49 -0.53
N ALA A 468 15.70 20.28 -1.09
CA ALA A 468 16.87 19.73 -1.76
C ALA A 468 17.21 20.48 -3.05
N PHE A 469 16.18 20.93 -3.79
CA PHE A 469 16.35 21.77 -4.99
C PHE A 469 17.00 23.13 -4.68
N ILE A 470 16.54 23.84 -3.65
CA ILE A 470 17.10 25.13 -3.22
C ILE A 470 18.55 24.97 -2.76
N MET A 471 18.86 23.86 -2.05
CA MET A 471 20.23 23.54 -1.66
C MET A 471 21.15 23.33 -2.87
N ASP A 472 20.66 22.71 -3.95
CA ASP A 472 21.39 22.54 -5.21
C ASP A 472 21.56 23.86 -5.98
N ALA A 473 20.48 24.61 -6.12
CA ALA A 473 20.49 25.88 -6.84
C ALA A 473 21.37 26.95 -6.16
N GLY A 474 21.68 26.80 -4.87
CA GLY A 474 22.53 27.72 -4.12
C GLY A 474 21.90 29.08 -3.84
N THR A 475 20.56 29.18 -3.85
CA THR A 475 19.82 30.46 -3.75
C THR A 475 19.65 30.90 -2.30
N VAL A 476 18.72 30.28 -1.56
CA VAL A 476 18.43 30.55 -0.13
C VAL A 476 18.66 29.30 0.73
N VAL A 477 19.88 28.77 0.64
CA VAL A 477 20.27 27.48 1.26
C VAL A 477 19.98 27.44 2.76
N GLU A 478 20.29 28.51 3.50
CA GLU A 478 20.05 28.56 4.94
C GLU A 478 18.56 28.43 5.29
N TYR A 479 17.68 29.04 4.49
CA TYR A 479 16.23 28.92 4.65
C TYR A 479 15.80 27.47 4.48
N ALA A 480 16.20 26.80 3.38
CA ALA A 480 15.86 25.41 3.13
C ALA A 480 16.36 24.47 4.24
N VAL A 481 17.61 24.64 4.69
CA VAL A 481 18.20 23.87 5.80
C VAL A 481 17.39 24.07 7.08
N ASN A 482 17.02 25.31 7.40
CA ASN A 482 16.25 25.61 8.61
C ASN A 482 14.82 25.07 8.53
N ARG A 483 14.17 25.11 7.36
CA ARG A 483 12.84 24.51 7.13
C ARG A 483 12.87 23.01 7.36
N THR A 484 13.79 22.28 6.72
CA THR A 484 13.92 20.83 6.91
C THR A 484 14.17 20.48 8.38
N LYS A 485 15.09 21.19 9.05
CA LYS A 485 15.42 20.93 10.46
C LYS A 485 14.27 21.25 11.40
N ARG A 486 13.53 22.34 11.18
CA ARG A 486 12.40 22.75 12.02
C ARG A 486 11.27 21.72 11.96
N HIS A 487 10.84 21.33 10.76
CA HIS A 487 9.78 20.34 10.59
C HIS A 487 10.19 18.97 11.16
N LEU A 488 11.44 18.54 10.99
CA LEU A 488 11.93 17.31 11.63
C LEU A 488 11.98 17.42 13.16
N PHE A 489 12.36 18.59 13.70
CA PHE A 489 12.37 18.83 15.14
C PHE A 489 10.96 18.78 15.72
N ASP A 490 10.01 19.49 15.12
CA ASP A 490 8.61 19.55 15.56
C ASP A 490 7.94 18.17 15.42
N PHE A 491 8.23 17.43 14.34
CA PHE A 491 7.85 16.02 14.16
C PHE A 491 8.36 15.14 15.31
N HIS A 492 9.66 15.14 15.57
CA HIS A 492 10.23 14.29 16.62
C HIS A 492 9.72 14.65 18.00
N ARG A 493 9.49 15.94 18.28
CA ARG A 493 8.89 16.39 19.52
C ARG A 493 7.45 15.89 19.69
N LEU A 494 6.64 15.89 18.63
CA LEU A 494 5.30 15.29 18.66
C LEU A 494 5.38 13.78 18.94
N CYS A 495 6.29 13.06 18.26
CA CYS A 495 6.48 11.64 18.53
C CYS A 495 6.96 11.38 19.97
N ASP A 496 7.87 12.18 20.51
CA ASP A 496 8.31 12.05 21.91
C ASP A 496 7.14 12.24 22.89
N MET A 497 6.27 13.23 22.65
CA MET A 497 5.07 13.43 23.47
C MET A 497 4.09 12.26 23.37
N LEU A 498 3.95 11.64 22.19
CA LEU A 498 3.10 10.46 21.96
C LEU A 498 3.68 9.21 22.65
N ASP A 499 4.97 8.96 22.48
CA ASP A 499 5.69 7.81 23.06
C ASP A 499 5.67 7.83 24.61
N HIS A 500 5.66 9.02 25.20
CA HIS A 500 5.64 9.22 26.66
C HIS A 500 4.27 9.57 27.26
N GLU A 501 3.20 9.55 26.45
CA GLU A 501 1.84 9.93 26.86
C GLU A 501 1.75 11.30 27.57
N SER A 502 2.56 12.27 27.12
CA SER A 502 2.75 13.59 27.75
C SER A 502 2.43 14.74 26.80
N LEU A 503 1.20 14.72 26.27
CA LEU A 503 0.72 15.69 25.29
C LEU A 503 0.55 17.09 25.90
N ASP A 504 1.07 18.11 25.22
CA ASP A 504 0.89 19.53 25.53
C ASP A 504 -0.15 20.15 24.58
N PRO A 505 -1.41 20.35 25.03
CA PRO A 505 -2.49 20.83 24.15
C PRO A 505 -2.24 22.23 23.58
N ASP A 506 -1.61 23.11 24.35
CA ASP A 506 -1.39 24.51 23.96
C ASP A 506 -0.29 24.59 22.90
N TRP A 507 0.77 23.80 23.07
CA TRP A 507 1.84 23.71 22.07
C TRP A 507 1.34 23.07 20.76
N ILE A 508 0.56 21.99 20.84
CA ILE A 508 -0.03 21.34 19.65
C ILE A 508 -0.94 22.31 18.90
N ALA A 509 -1.82 23.05 19.60
CA ALA A 509 -2.71 24.02 18.97
C ALA A 509 -1.94 25.14 18.26
N LYS A 510 -0.86 25.63 18.86
CA LYS A 510 0.01 26.64 18.24
C LYS A 510 0.71 26.12 16.98
N LEU A 511 1.15 24.86 17.00
CA LEU A 511 1.76 24.23 15.83
C LEU A 511 0.73 24.00 14.72
N GLU A 512 -0.48 23.54 15.05
CA GLU A 512 -1.60 23.41 14.10
C GLU A 512 -1.99 24.77 13.47
N GLU A 513 -1.91 25.87 14.20
CA GLU A 513 -2.16 27.22 13.65
C GLU A 513 -1.06 27.67 12.69
N GLN A 514 0.19 27.31 12.97
CA GLN A 514 1.34 27.64 12.14
C GLN A 514 1.35 26.82 10.84
N ASP A 515 1.25 25.51 10.98
CA ASP A 515 1.38 24.51 9.92
C ASP A 515 0.01 23.85 9.65
N ASN A 516 -0.96 24.70 9.27
CA ASN A 516 -2.38 24.36 9.11
C ASN A 516 -2.74 23.68 7.77
N CYS A 517 -1.75 23.35 6.93
CA CYS A 517 -1.98 22.69 5.65
C CYS A 517 -2.62 21.29 5.82
N PHE A 518 -3.37 20.84 4.80
CA PHE A 518 -3.96 19.49 4.77
C PHE A 518 -4.83 19.17 6.01
N PRO A 519 -6.00 19.82 6.16
CA PRO A 519 -6.89 19.55 7.28
C PRO A 519 -7.36 18.08 7.35
N LEU A 520 -7.33 17.36 6.22
CA LEU A 520 -7.71 15.95 6.09
C LEU A 520 -6.52 14.97 6.16
N ALA A 521 -5.30 15.43 6.45
CA ALA A 521 -4.16 14.53 6.67
C ALA A 521 -4.49 13.52 7.77
N ASN A 522 -4.17 12.25 7.54
CA ASN A 522 -4.59 11.15 8.40
C ASN A 522 -3.42 10.20 8.69
N PHE A 523 -3.08 10.04 9.97
CA PHE A 523 -2.04 9.10 10.39
C PHE A 523 -2.34 7.64 10.00
N ALA A 524 -3.62 7.30 9.80
CA ALA A 524 -4.00 5.97 9.34
C ALA A 524 -3.43 5.62 7.95
N ASP A 525 -3.05 6.62 7.14
CA ASP A 525 -2.39 6.36 5.86
C ASP A 525 -0.98 5.77 6.04
N TYR A 526 -0.32 6.04 7.18
CA TYR A 526 0.97 5.44 7.56
C TYR A 526 0.83 4.03 8.17
N LEU A 527 -0.39 3.49 8.28
CA LEU A 527 -0.59 2.12 8.70
C LEU A 527 -0.20 1.15 7.58
N PRO A 528 0.50 0.06 7.92
CA PRO A 528 0.83 -1.06 7.06
C PRO A 528 -0.17 -1.38 5.93
N ILE A 529 0.14 -1.27 4.63
CA ILE A 529 -0.65 -2.04 3.63
C ILE A 529 -0.22 -3.51 3.69
N ASP A 530 1.10 -3.71 3.60
CA ASP A 530 1.82 -4.90 4.00
C ASP A 530 2.85 -4.41 5.02
N VAL A 531 2.79 -4.90 6.26
CA VAL A 531 3.70 -4.41 7.29
C VAL A 531 5.14 -4.71 6.88
N PRO A 532 6.03 -3.69 6.78
CA PRO A 532 7.45 -3.91 6.50
C PRO A 532 7.98 -4.90 7.53
N SER A 533 8.87 -5.80 7.11
CA SER A 533 9.38 -6.97 7.87
C SER A 533 8.87 -7.10 9.32
N PRO A 534 8.14 -8.16 9.64
CA PRO A 534 7.19 -8.21 10.76
C PRO A 534 7.71 -8.44 12.14
N VAL A 535 8.99 -8.21 12.37
CA VAL A 535 9.45 -8.25 13.73
C VAL A 535 9.12 -6.89 14.36
N ALA A 536 7.82 -6.65 14.55
CA ALA A 536 7.37 -5.82 15.64
C ALA A 536 7.86 -6.54 16.89
N LEU A 537 9.10 -6.26 17.29
CA LEU A 537 9.50 -6.48 18.67
C LEU A 537 8.39 -5.85 19.49
N LEU A 538 7.79 -6.68 20.33
CA LEU A 538 6.91 -6.23 21.39
C LEU A 538 7.56 -4.97 21.98
N SER A 539 6.76 -3.93 22.25
CA SER A 539 7.28 -2.76 22.97
C SER A 539 8.15 -3.24 24.13
N ALA A 540 9.25 -2.56 24.46
CA ALA A 540 10.16 -3.01 25.53
C ALA A 540 9.38 -3.38 26.81
N SER A 541 8.37 -2.58 27.16
CA SER A 541 7.43 -2.82 28.26
C SER A 541 6.59 -4.11 28.12
N ARG A 542 6.18 -4.50 26.91
CA ARG A 542 5.46 -5.75 26.65
C ARG A 542 6.41 -6.94 26.66
N PHE A 543 7.60 -6.82 26.06
CA PHE A 543 8.63 -7.86 26.12
C PHE A 543 9.01 -8.20 27.57
N GLU A 544 9.31 -7.19 28.39
CA GLU A 544 9.65 -7.35 29.81
C GLU A 544 8.53 -8.06 30.60
N ARG A 545 7.26 -7.67 30.37
CA ARG A 545 6.10 -8.32 31.01
C ARG A 545 5.97 -9.80 30.65
N ILE A 546 6.24 -10.17 29.39
CA ILE A 546 6.23 -11.59 29.00
C ILE A 546 7.38 -12.31 29.70
N MET A 547 8.59 -11.75 29.68
CA MET A 547 9.76 -12.35 30.33
C MET A 547 9.55 -12.57 31.84
N GLU A 548 8.86 -11.65 32.51
CA GLU A 548 8.48 -11.83 33.92
C GLU A 548 7.48 -12.99 34.11
N ARG A 549 6.45 -13.08 33.27
CA ARG A 549 5.40 -14.12 33.34
C ARG A 549 5.88 -15.50 32.93
N THR A 550 6.87 -15.60 32.05
CA THR A 550 7.38 -16.87 31.52
C THR A 550 8.67 -17.35 32.20
N ARG A 551 9.26 -16.55 33.11
CA ARG A 551 10.54 -16.82 33.78
C ARG A 551 10.67 -18.24 34.36
N ASN A 552 9.63 -18.70 35.07
CA ASN A 552 9.61 -19.98 35.78
C ASN A 552 8.84 -21.07 35.02
N LYS A 553 8.53 -20.84 33.74
CA LYS A 553 7.80 -21.76 32.88
C LYS A 553 8.75 -22.27 31.79
N ARG A 554 8.42 -23.44 31.22
CA ARG A 554 9.05 -23.91 29.98
C ARG A 554 8.54 -23.06 28.82
N ASN A 555 9.45 -22.47 28.04
CA ASN A 555 9.16 -21.65 26.88
C ASN A 555 9.17 -22.53 25.62
N THR A 556 7.99 -22.99 25.23
CA THR A 556 7.80 -23.90 24.09
C THR A 556 7.39 -23.07 22.87
N PHE A 557 8.21 -23.09 21.82
CA PHE A 557 7.93 -22.41 20.56
C PHE A 557 7.45 -23.41 19.51
N MET A 558 6.21 -23.26 19.07
CA MET A 558 5.61 -24.04 18.00
C MET A 558 5.72 -23.28 16.67
N LEU A 559 6.26 -23.95 15.65
CA LEU A 559 6.32 -23.43 14.29
C LEU A 559 5.19 -24.05 13.47
N ALA A 560 4.29 -23.23 12.94
CA ALA A 560 3.19 -23.70 12.10
C ALA A 560 2.85 -22.66 11.03
N TRP A 561 2.71 -23.07 9.77
CA TRP A 561 2.40 -22.14 8.68
C TRP A 561 0.95 -21.64 8.71
N GLU A 562 0.02 -22.39 9.31
CA GLU A 562 -1.38 -22.00 9.56
C GLU A 562 -1.73 -22.06 11.06
N TYR A 563 -2.48 -21.07 11.53
CA TYR A 563 -3.02 -20.96 12.89
C TYR A 563 -4.21 -19.98 12.87
N PRO A 564 -5.28 -20.15 13.69
CA PRO A 564 -6.46 -19.31 13.60
C PRO A 564 -6.13 -17.80 13.70
N PRO A 565 -6.72 -16.92 12.88
CA PRO A 565 -7.89 -17.17 12.01
C PRO A 565 -7.58 -17.88 10.68
N LYS A 566 -6.31 -18.06 10.31
CA LYS A 566 -5.92 -18.77 9.09
C LYS A 566 -6.17 -20.26 9.23
N ASN A 567 -7.18 -20.77 8.53
CA ASN A 567 -7.64 -22.16 8.61
C ASN A 567 -7.78 -22.77 7.21
N VAL A 568 -6.72 -23.39 6.69
CA VAL A 568 -6.73 -24.10 5.40
C VAL A 568 -7.04 -25.59 5.59
N GLY A 569 -6.61 -26.17 6.72
CA GLY A 569 -6.83 -27.58 7.02
C GLY A 569 -6.95 -27.92 8.51
N GLY A 570 -6.87 -29.21 8.82
CA GLY A 570 -6.94 -29.73 10.19
C GLY A 570 -5.67 -29.49 11.02
N LEU A 571 -4.56 -29.06 10.40
CA LEU A 571 -3.32 -28.78 11.11
C LEU A 571 -3.49 -27.54 11.99
N SER A 572 -4.07 -26.45 11.47
CA SER A 572 -4.38 -25.25 12.27
C SER A 572 -5.14 -25.59 13.56
N LYS A 573 -6.18 -26.42 13.46
CA LYS A 573 -6.98 -26.87 14.61
C LYS A 573 -6.16 -27.70 15.60
N ALA A 574 -5.39 -28.68 15.12
CA ALA A 574 -4.56 -29.53 15.97
C ALA A 574 -3.48 -28.73 16.72
N VAL A 575 -2.85 -27.76 16.06
CA VAL A 575 -1.86 -26.87 16.68
C VAL A 575 -2.51 -25.95 17.71
N SER A 576 -3.65 -25.35 17.37
CA SER A 576 -4.40 -24.46 18.26
C SER A 576 -4.81 -25.16 19.54
N GLU A 577 -5.48 -26.31 19.45
CA GLU A 577 -5.99 -27.01 20.63
C GLU A 577 -4.85 -27.57 21.51
N LEU A 578 -3.78 -28.10 20.90
CA LEU A 578 -2.59 -28.54 21.64
C LEU A 578 -1.90 -27.37 22.37
N ALA A 579 -1.70 -26.24 21.67
CA ALA A 579 -1.04 -25.06 22.25
C ALA A 579 -1.83 -24.51 23.45
N GLN A 580 -3.15 -24.40 23.31
CA GLN A 580 -4.04 -23.95 24.39
C GLN A 580 -3.98 -24.88 25.60
N GLU A 581 -4.01 -26.20 25.38
CA GLU A 581 -3.98 -27.15 26.48
C GLU A 581 -2.63 -27.15 27.21
N LEU A 582 -1.51 -27.07 26.49
CA LEU A 582 -0.19 -26.91 27.10
C LEU A 582 -0.08 -25.60 27.91
N ALA A 583 -0.67 -24.50 27.42
CA ALA A 583 -0.73 -23.24 28.14
C ALA A 583 -1.57 -23.34 29.43
N ARG A 584 -2.73 -24.01 29.40
CA ARG A 584 -3.57 -24.30 30.58
C ARG A 584 -2.81 -25.11 31.63
N ARG A 585 -1.93 -26.02 31.20
CA ARG A 585 -1.06 -26.82 32.08
C ARG A 585 0.14 -26.03 32.65
N GLY A 586 0.27 -24.75 32.33
CA GLY A 586 1.25 -23.84 32.91
C GLY A 586 2.54 -23.68 32.11
N GLU A 587 2.64 -24.25 30.90
CA GLU A 587 3.74 -23.94 29.97
C GLU A 587 3.59 -22.52 29.38
N ALA A 588 4.70 -21.89 29.02
CA ALA A 588 4.70 -20.66 28.23
C ALA A 588 4.77 -21.05 26.74
N VAL A 589 3.61 -21.14 26.11
CA VAL A 589 3.51 -21.58 24.72
C VAL A 589 3.50 -20.37 23.79
N HIS A 590 4.44 -20.36 22.86
CA HIS A 590 4.55 -19.40 21.79
C HIS A 590 4.26 -20.08 20.45
N VAL A 591 3.42 -19.51 19.61
CA VAL A 591 3.17 -20.01 18.25
C VAL A 591 3.69 -18.98 17.26
N VAL A 592 4.65 -19.36 16.42
CA VAL A 592 5.14 -18.53 15.31
C VAL A 592 4.49 -19.02 14.02
N THR A 593 3.73 -18.13 13.38
CA THR A 593 2.88 -18.46 12.24
C THR A 593 2.82 -17.34 11.22
N THR A 594 2.23 -17.57 10.05
CA THR A 594 2.10 -16.54 9.01
C THR A 594 1.04 -15.50 9.35
N SER A 595 1.18 -14.29 8.83
CA SER A 595 0.13 -13.27 8.96
C SER A 595 -1.12 -13.60 8.17
N GLU A 596 -2.23 -13.01 8.63
CA GLU A 596 -3.55 -13.11 8.04
C GLU A 596 -4.20 -11.73 8.08
N PHE A 597 -4.90 -11.34 7.02
CA PHE A 597 -5.49 -10.02 6.92
C PHE A 597 -6.48 -9.76 8.08
N GLY A 598 -6.33 -8.61 8.74
CA GLY A 598 -7.17 -8.22 9.89
C GLY A 598 -6.77 -8.86 11.24
N ALA A 599 -5.77 -9.75 11.27
CA ALA A 599 -5.25 -10.30 12.52
C ALA A 599 -4.04 -9.48 13.04
N PRO A 600 -3.90 -9.29 14.38
CA PRO A 600 -2.76 -8.57 14.95
C PRO A 600 -1.45 -9.36 14.80
N TYR A 601 -0.31 -8.66 14.63
CA TYR A 601 1.04 -9.26 14.57
C TYR A 601 1.40 -10.04 15.82
N PHE A 602 0.89 -9.61 16.96
CA PHE A 602 1.02 -10.32 18.21
C PHE A 602 -0.28 -10.24 18.99
N GLU A 603 -0.70 -11.38 19.52
CA GLU A 603 -1.81 -11.46 20.48
C GLU A 603 -1.54 -12.54 21.53
N GLU A 604 -2.13 -12.34 22.70
CA GLU A 604 -2.28 -13.40 23.69
C GLU A 604 -3.72 -13.88 23.63
N LYS A 605 -3.91 -15.14 23.22
CA LYS A 605 -5.23 -15.75 23.05
C LYS A 605 -5.27 -17.08 23.77
N ASP A 606 -6.23 -17.25 24.68
CA ASP A 606 -6.41 -18.49 25.46
C ASP A 606 -5.14 -18.96 26.20
N GLY A 607 -4.30 -18.00 26.64
CA GLY A 607 -3.03 -18.26 27.32
C GLY A 607 -1.84 -18.56 26.40
N VAL A 608 -2.04 -18.56 25.07
CA VAL A 608 -1.00 -18.76 24.06
C VAL A 608 -0.50 -17.42 23.53
N PHE A 609 0.81 -17.27 23.40
CA PHE A 609 1.44 -16.10 22.79
C PHE A 609 1.61 -16.33 21.28
N VAL A 610 0.81 -15.67 20.46
CA VAL A 610 0.80 -15.87 19.01
C VAL A 610 1.61 -14.76 18.34
N HIS A 611 2.61 -15.16 17.55
CA HIS A 611 3.50 -14.28 16.78
C HIS A 611 3.24 -14.50 15.29
N ARG A 612 2.75 -13.48 14.59
CA ARG A 612 2.39 -13.56 13.17
C ARG A 612 3.40 -12.82 12.32
N VAL A 613 4.09 -13.55 11.46
CA VAL A 613 5.09 -13.01 10.53
C VAL A 613 4.51 -12.92 9.12
N PRO A 614 4.36 -11.74 8.49
CA PRO A 614 4.20 -11.61 7.06
C PRO A 614 5.35 -12.19 6.28
N VAL A 615 4.93 -12.73 5.16
CA VAL A 615 5.77 -13.26 4.11
C VAL A 615 5.73 -12.22 3.01
N LEU A 616 6.88 -11.64 2.68
CA LEU A 616 7.00 -10.65 1.62
C LEU A 616 6.60 -11.32 0.30
N HIS A 617 5.48 -10.96 -0.31
CA HIS A 617 5.07 -11.54 -1.59
C HIS A 617 5.90 -10.88 -2.70
N SER A 618 7.16 -11.30 -2.88
CA SER A 618 8.05 -10.73 -3.89
C SER A 618 7.67 -11.15 -5.33
N GLY A 619 6.51 -10.73 -5.81
CA GLY A 619 6.02 -10.94 -7.19
C GLY A 619 5.22 -12.22 -7.44
N ASP A 620 4.97 -12.53 -8.72
CA ASP A 620 4.30 -13.75 -9.21
C ASP A 620 5.15 -15.01 -8.93
N THR A 621 5.26 -15.44 -7.68
CA THR A 621 6.24 -16.46 -7.27
C THR A 621 5.65 -17.85 -7.03
N ASP A 622 6.46 -18.85 -7.40
CA ASP A 622 6.27 -20.28 -7.16
C ASP A 622 6.10 -20.60 -5.66
N PHE A 623 5.30 -21.62 -5.32
CA PHE A 623 4.96 -22.03 -3.95
C PHE A 623 6.21 -22.28 -3.07
N PHE A 624 7.29 -22.82 -3.64
CA PHE A 624 8.53 -23.05 -2.89
C PHE A 624 9.26 -21.75 -2.52
N HIS A 625 9.15 -20.71 -3.37
CA HIS A 625 9.74 -19.41 -3.09
C HIS A 625 9.00 -18.74 -1.92
N TRP A 626 7.67 -18.76 -1.96
CA TRP A 626 6.84 -18.30 -0.83
C TRP A 626 7.17 -19.05 0.47
N MET A 627 7.34 -20.38 0.40
CA MET A 627 7.73 -21.19 1.56
C MET A 627 9.13 -20.80 2.08
N PHE A 628 10.09 -20.50 1.19
CA PHE A 628 11.42 -20.04 1.57
C PHE A 628 11.36 -18.69 2.30
N GLU A 629 10.62 -17.72 1.75
CA GLU A 629 10.41 -16.40 2.37
C GLU A 629 9.74 -16.51 3.74
N MET A 630 8.75 -17.40 3.86
CA MET A 630 8.11 -17.70 5.15
C MET A 630 9.13 -18.19 6.18
N ASN A 631 9.99 -19.14 5.80
CA ASN A 631 11.00 -19.65 6.71
C ASN A 631 12.03 -18.57 7.08
N LEU A 632 12.38 -17.68 6.15
CA LEU A 632 13.28 -16.57 6.43
C LEU A 632 12.67 -15.61 7.47
N ALA A 633 11.40 -15.24 7.32
CA ALA A 633 10.68 -14.38 8.25
C ALA A 633 10.54 -14.99 9.65
N MET A 634 10.21 -16.28 9.74
CA MET A 634 10.15 -16.98 11.03
C MET A 634 11.52 -17.10 11.71
N THR A 635 12.58 -17.29 10.92
CA THR A 635 13.97 -17.37 11.42
C THR A 635 14.41 -16.03 11.99
N ASP A 636 14.20 -14.94 11.24
CA ASP A 636 14.55 -13.58 11.67
C ASP A 636 13.84 -13.22 12.99
N HIS A 637 12.53 -13.51 13.10
CA HIS A 637 11.77 -13.29 14.32
C HIS A 637 12.34 -14.02 15.54
N LEU A 638 12.71 -15.29 15.38
CA LEU A 638 13.26 -16.10 16.47
C LEU A 638 14.68 -15.69 16.86
N VAL A 639 15.53 -15.34 15.88
CA VAL A 639 16.86 -14.78 16.11
C VAL A 639 16.74 -13.50 16.95
N GLN A 640 15.89 -12.57 16.54
CA GLN A 640 15.68 -11.32 17.26
C GLN A 640 15.11 -11.53 18.67
N TRP A 641 14.18 -12.47 18.84
CA TRP A 641 13.66 -12.83 20.16
C TRP A 641 14.78 -13.31 21.10
N ILE A 642 15.64 -14.19 20.62
CA ILE A 642 16.74 -14.76 21.41
C ILE A 642 17.80 -13.68 21.70
N GLU A 643 18.17 -12.87 20.71
CA GLU A 643 19.14 -11.78 20.87
C GLU A 643 18.66 -10.67 21.81
N ALA A 644 17.34 -10.43 21.88
CA ALA A 644 16.72 -9.55 22.87
C ALA A 644 16.73 -10.12 24.31
N GLY A 645 17.25 -11.33 24.52
CA GLY A 645 17.31 -12.01 25.82
C GLY A 645 16.13 -12.95 26.09
N GLY A 646 15.31 -13.23 25.08
CA GLY A 646 14.20 -14.18 25.16
C GLY A 646 14.69 -15.62 25.28
N ARG A 647 13.98 -16.44 26.07
CA ARG A 647 14.27 -17.88 26.19
C ARG A 647 13.43 -18.70 25.22
N VAL A 648 14.05 -19.72 24.64
CA VAL A 648 13.40 -20.77 23.86
C VAL A 648 13.93 -22.11 24.38
N ASP A 649 13.10 -22.82 25.15
CA ASP A 649 13.52 -24.06 25.80
C ASP A 649 13.31 -25.28 24.87
N VAL A 650 12.26 -25.25 24.04
CA VAL A 650 11.92 -26.31 23.06
C VAL A 650 11.35 -25.70 21.79
N LEU A 651 11.79 -26.22 20.64
CA LEU A 651 11.20 -25.90 19.33
C LEU A 651 10.36 -27.09 18.86
N HIS A 652 9.09 -26.86 18.52
CA HIS A 652 8.20 -27.88 17.98
C HIS A 652 7.75 -27.50 16.57
N ALA A 653 8.30 -28.18 15.58
CA ALA A 653 7.95 -28.00 14.18
C ALA A 653 6.70 -28.81 13.80
N HIS A 654 5.67 -28.15 13.28
CA HIS A 654 4.51 -28.80 12.71
C HIS A 654 4.64 -28.88 11.18
N ASP A 655 4.96 -30.09 10.72
CA ASP A 655 5.11 -30.47 9.32
C ASP A 655 6.32 -29.86 8.58
N TRP A 656 6.60 -30.36 7.38
CA TRP A 656 7.82 -30.07 6.61
C TRP A 656 7.95 -28.61 6.15
N MET A 657 6.87 -27.85 6.08
CA MET A 657 6.88 -26.48 5.55
C MET A 657 7.71 -25.51 6.39
N VAL A 658 7.93 -25.81 7.67
CA VAL A 658 8.75 -24.99 8.60
C VAL A 658 10.17 -25.57 8.79
N TYR A 659 10.59 -26.49 7.93
CA TYR A 659 11.85 -27.22 8.05
C TYR A 659 13.08 -26.31 8.15
N TYR A 660 13.18 -25.29 7.28
CA TYR A 660 14.39 -24.47 7.23
C TYR A 660 14.57 -23.64 8.50
N THR A 661 13.50 -23.01 9.01
CA THR A 661 13.52 -22.33 10.31
C THR A 661 13.85 -23.29 11.44
N ALA A 662 13.20 -24.45 11.48
CA ALA A 662 13.40 -25.43 12.54
C ALA A 662 14.87 -25.89 12.63
N ARG A 663 15.47 -26.18 11.46
CA ARG A 663 16.87 -26.61 11.37
C ARG A 663 17.83 -25.48 11.74
N GLU A 664 17.62 -24.27 11.23
CA GLU A 664 18.51 -23.13 11.48
C GLU A 664 18.56 -22.78 12.96
N ILE A 665 17.39 -22.61 13.60
CA ILE A 665 17.31 -22.24 15.02
C ILE A 665 17.89 -23.33 15.93
N LYS A 666 17.62 -24.61 15.61
CA LYS A 666 18.25 -25.75 16.29
C LYS A 666 19.78 -25.68 16.18
N MET A 667 20.32 -25.48 14.98
CA MET A 667 21.76 -25.53 14.75
C MET A 667 22.48 -24.34 15.37
N SER A 668 21.93 -23.14 15.22
CA SER A 668 22.55 -21.89 15.66
C SER A 668 22.47 -21.68 17.18
N TYR A 669 21.39 -22.11 17.82
CA TYR A 669 21.18 -21.91 19.26
C TYR A 669 21.16 -23.19 20.10
N ARG A 670 21.37 -24.37 19.48
CA ARG A 670 21.38 -25.69 20.12
C ARG A 670 20.10 -26.02 20.90
N ILE A 671 18.96 -25.51 20.42
CA ILE A 671 17.64 -25.73 21.01
C ILE A 671 17.13 -27.14 20.62
N PRO A 672 16.56 -27.92 21.55
CA PRO A 672 15.99 -29.22 21.22
C PRO A 672 14.78 -29.08 20.28
N LEU A 673 14.79 -29.86 19.20
CA LEU A 673 13.75 -29.86 18.16
C LEU A 673 12.87 -31.11 18.29
N VAL A 674 11.56 -30.92 18.35
CA VAL A 674 10.54 -31.97 18.18
C VAL A 674 9.78 -31.69 16.90
N ALA A 675 9.44 -32.71 16.13
CA ALA A 675 8.63 -32.55 14.91
C ALA A 675 7.34 -33.35 15.02
N THR A 676 6.21 -32.80 14.57
CA THR A 676 4.99 -33.58 14.29
C THR A 676 4.79 -33.67 12.79
N ILE A 677 4.67 -34.89 12.27
CA ILE A 677 4.32 -35.15 10.88
C ILE A 677 2.84 -35.54 10.82
N HIS A 678 2.03 -34.67 10.21
CA HIS A 678 0.58 -34.84 10.13
C HIS A 678 0.15 -35.71 8.95
N ALA A 679 0.95 -35.75 7.89
CA ALA A 679 0.82 -36.62 6.72
C ALA A 679 2.19 -36.74 6.05
N THR A 680 2.38 -37.74 5.17
CA THR A 680 3.53 -37.74 4.27
C THR A 680 3.08 -37.59 2.82
N GLU A 681 3.92 -37.00 1.99
CA GLU A 681 3.69 -36.89 0.56
C GLU A 681 3.68 -38.28 -0.10
N TRP A 682 4.45 -39.23 0.43
CA TRP A 682 4.43 -40.62 0.00
C TRP A 682 3.05 -41.27 0.22
N GLY A 683 2.45 -41.08 1.40
CA GLY A 683 1.15 -41.62 1.74
C GLY A 683 0.02 -40.98 0.92
N ARG A 684 0.04 -39.66 0.76
CA ARG A 684 -0.94 -38.91 -0.06
C ARG A 684 -1.04 -39.41 -1.50
N ASN A 685 0.08 -39.87 -2.04
CA ASN A 685 0.18 -40.34 -3.42
C ASN A 685 0.17 -41.87 -3.54
N GLY A 686 -0.48 -42.58 -2.60
CA GLY A 686 -0.70 -44.02 -2.70
C GLY A 686 0.56 -44.87 -2.60
N GLY A 687 1.59 -44.37 -1.91
CA GLY A 687 2.85 -45.07 -1.70
C GLY A 687 3.85 -44.92 -2.83
N ALA A 688 3.70 -43.92 -3.70
CA ALA A 688 4.62 -43.63 -4.79
C ALA A 688 4.84 -42.12 -4.96
N LEU A 689 6.02 -41.74 -5.46
CA LEU A 689 6.38 -40.36 -5.78
C LEU A 689 6.60 -40.27 -7.30
N HIS A 690 5.68 -39.61 -7.99
CA HIS A 690 5.62 -39.55 -9.45
C HIS A 690 6.25 -38.28 -10.04
N THR A 691 6.35 -37.20 -9.26
CA THR A 691 6.80 -35.88 -9.73
C THR A 691 8.02 -35.35 -8.95
N GLU A 692 8.77 -34.44 -9.55
CA GLU A 692 9.89 -33.77 -8.87
C GLU A 692 9.43 -32.97 -7.64
N LEU A 693 8.25 -32.33 -7.73
CA LEU A 693 7.60 -31.65 -6.61
C LEU A 693 7.41 -32.60 -5.42
N GLN A 694 6.79 -33.76 -5.67
CA GLN A 694 6.57 -34.79 -4.64
C GLN A 694 7.88 -35.29 -4.03
N GLN A 695 8.90 -35.50 -4.86
CA GLN A 695 10.24 -35.90 -4.39
C GLN A 695 10.92 -34.80 -3.57
N ASN A 696 10.69 -33.52 -3.89
CA ASN A 696 11.25 -32.41 -3.12
C ASN A 696 10.57 -32.28 -1.75
N ILE A 697 9.24 -32.36 -1.70
CA ILE A 697 8.47 -32.37 -0.44
C ILE A 697 8.94 -33.54 0.44
N HIS A 698 9.02 -34.74 -0.12
CA HIS A 698 9.48 -35.93 0.59
C HIS A 698 10.89 -35.76 1.18
N ARG A 699 11.80 -35.08 0.46
CA ARG A 699 13.15 -34.75 0.99
C ARG A 699 13.11 -33.79 2.17
N LEU A 700 12.20 -32.81 2.16
CA LEU A 700 12.02 -31.87 3.28
C LEU A 700 11.39 -32.56 4.50
N GLU A 701 10.41 -33.43 4.30
CA GLU A 701 9.83 -34.28 5.35
C GLU A 701 10.90 -35.16 6.01
N ALA A 702 11.69 -35.87 5.19
CA ALA A 702 12.80 -36.70 5.66
C ALA A 702 13.84 -35.87 6.41
N GLY A 703 14.19 -34.70 5.89
CA GLY A 703 15.13 -33.76 6.51
C GLY A 703 14.65 -33.30 7.89
N LEU A 704 13.39 -32.90 8.02
CA LEU A 704 12.83 -32.49 9.31
C LEU A 704 12.82 -33.65 10.31
N CYS A 705 12.41 -34.84 9.87
CA CYS A 705 12.42 -36.04 10.71
C CYS A 705 13.83 -36.43 11.15
N TYR A 706 14.82 -36.25 10.28
CA TYR A 706 16.23 -36.49 10.59
C TYR A 706 16.73 -35.50 11.65
N GLU A 707 16.42 -34.21 11.51
CA GLU A 707 16.88 -33.16 12.42
C GLU A 707 16.17 -33.20 13.79
N ALA A 708 14.92 -33.63 13.87
CA ALA A 708 14.21 -33.68 15.15
C ALA A 708 14.84 -34.69 16.13
N SER A 709 14.80 -34.41 17.43
CA SER A 709 15.16 -35.36 18.50
C SER A 709 14.09 -36.41 18.72
N LYS A 710 12.83 -36.04 18.49
CA LYS A 710 11.64 -36.90 18.55
C LYS A 710 10.68 -36.53 17.42
N VAL A 711 10.08 -37.55 16.80
CA VAL A 711 9.08 -37.39 15.73
C VAL A 711 7.75 -37.91 16.25
N ILE A 712 6.78 -37.02 16.37
CA ILE A 712 5.41 -37.33 16.76
C ILE A 712 4.59 -37.64 15.51
N VAL A 713 3.85 -38.74 15.53
CA VAL A 713 2.89 -39.12 14.50
C VAL A 713 1.53 -39.45 15.12
N CYS A 714 0.48 -39.29 14.33
CA CYS A 714 -0.90 -39.31 14.82
C CYS A 714 -1.57 -40.69 14.82
N SER A 715 -1.04 -41.69 14.11
CA SER A 715 -1.65 -43.02 14.01
C SER A 715 -0.60 -44.14 13.90
N THR A 716 -0.99 -45.36 14.23
CA THR A 716 -0.12 -46.55 14.09
C THR A 716 0.33 -46.75 12.65
N THR A 717 -0.54 -46.50 11.67
CA THR A 717 -0.18 -46.54 10.25
C THR A 717 0.91 -45.52 9.91
N MET A 718 0.81 -44.30 10.46
CA MET A 718 1.86 -43.29 10.28
C MET A 718 3.19 -43.69 10.94
N VAL A 719 3.18 -44.46 12.05
CA VAL A 719 4.42 -45.01 12.63
C VAL A 719 5.12 -45.92 11.62
N GLU A 720 4.38 -46.84 10.99
CA GLU A 720 4.93 -47.74 9.97
C GLU A 720 5.37 -46.97 8.73
N GLU A 721 4.60 -45.97 8.30
CA GLU A 721 4.88 -45.12 7.15
C GLU A 721 6.21 -44.36 7.32
N VAL A 722 6.38 -43.60 8.41
CA VAL A 722 7.63 -42.84 8.62
C VAL A 722 8.84 -43.74 8.88
N ARG A 723 8.66 -44.93 9.48
CA ARG A 723 9.74 -45.93 9.60
C ARG A 723 10.19 -46.42 8.24
N ARG A 724 9.24 -46.71 7.35
CA ARG A 724 9.54 -47.25 6.02
C ARG A 724 10.08 -46.20 5.07
N CYS A 725 9.49 -45.01 5.08
CA CYS A 725 9.77 -43.95 4.11
C CYS A 725 11.00 -43.13 4.47
N PHE A 726 11.29 -42.95 5.76
CA PHE A 726 12.39 -42.11 6.25
C PHE A 726 13.44 -42.89 7.06
N GLU A 727 13.32 -44.22 7.15
CA GLU A 727 14.26 -45.11 7.85
C GLU A 727 14.52 -44.71 9.32
N LEU A 728 13.49 -44.17 9.99
CA LEU A 728 13.64 -43.64 11.35
C LEU A 728 13.77 -44.75 12.40
N PRO A 729 14.67 -44.58 13.40
CA PRO A 729 14.73 -45.46 14.57
C PRO A 729 13.43 -45.47 15.37
N GLU A 730 13.08 -46.63 15.92
CA GLU A 730 11.84 -46.81 16.69
C GLU A 730 11.79 -45.93 17.94
N ASP A 731 12.90 -45.77 18.65
CA ASP A 731 13.00 -44.95 19.85
C ASP A 731 12.87 -43.45 19.56
N LYS A 732 12.94 -43.04 18.29
CA LYS A 732 12.75 -41.66 17.84
C LYS A 732 11.29 -41.31 17.63
N ILE A 733 10.43 -42.31 17.39
CA ILE A 733 9.03 -42.11 17.00
C ILE A 733 8.14 -42.17 18.24
N ALA A 734 7.22 -41.21 18.35
CA ALA A 734 6.21 -41.18 19.40
C ALA A 734 4.80 -41.14 18.77
N LEU A 735 3.98 -42.13 19.09
CA LEU A 735 2.58 -42.16 18.68
C LEU A 735 1.75 -41.28 19.63
N VAL A 736 1.36 -40.08 19.20
CA VAL A 736 0.42 -39.22 19.93
C VAL A 736 -0.70 -38.83 18.98
N PRO A 737 -1.93 -39.38 19.15
CA PRO A 737 -3.06 -39.01 18.31
C PRO A 737 -3.46 -37.56 18.53
N ASN A 738 -4.16 -36.96 17.57
CA ASN A 738 -4.75 -35.64 17.80
C ASN A 738 -5.96 -35.77 18.74
N GLY A 739 -6.13 -34.79 19.62
CA GLY A 739 -7.25 -34.74 20.55
C GLY A 739 -8.45 -34.00 19.99
N ILE A 740 -9.53 -33.99 20.77
CA ILE A 740 -10.68 -33.12 20.56
C ILE A 740 -11.24 -32.67 21.91
N ASP A 741 -11.74 -31.43 21.97
CA ASP A 741 -12.57 -31.00 23.10
C ASP A 741 -13.95 -31.65 23.02
N ILE A 742 -14.33 -32.32 24.11
CA ILE A 742 -15.59 -33.05 24.24
C ILE A 742 -16.77 -32.13 24.59
N HIS A 743 -16.50 -30.91 25.07
CA HIS A 743 -17.53 -29.94 25.37
C HIS A 743 -18.14 -29.39 24.07
N VAL A 744 -19.47 -29.33 24.03
CA VAL A 744 -20.23 -28.74 22.93
C VAL A 744 -20.87 -27.49 23.48
N GLU A 745 -20.24 -26.33 23.29
CA GLU A 745 -20.86 -25.03 23.58
C GLU A 745 -22.09 -24.86 22.68
N ASP A 746 -23.22 -24.45 23.29
CA ASP A 746 -24.55 -24.25 22.71
C ASP A 746 -24.86 -25.16 21.51
N ALA A 747 -25.51 -26.31 21.79
CA ALA A 747 -25.94 -27.25 20.76
C ALA A 747 -26.71 -26.52 19.65
N ALA A 748 -26.02 -26.26 18.53
CA ALA A 748 -26.60 -25.65 17.35
C ALA A 748 -27.88 -26.41 16.99
N GLN A 749 -28.98 -25.70 16.77
CA GLN A 749 -30.24 -26.35 16.43
C GLN A 749 -30.02 -27.28 15.23
N PRO A 750 -30.34 -28.58 15.34
CA PRO A 750 -30.14 -29.52 14.24
C PRO A 750 -30.80 -29.00 12.97
N LYS A 751 -30.11 -29.13 11.83
CA LYS A 751 -30.67 -28.69 10.54
C LYS A 751 -31.98 -29.45 10.26
N GLN A 752 -32.99 -28.73 9.78
CA GLN A 752 -34.22 -29.35 9.30
C GLN A 752 -33.99 -29.93 7.90
N GLU A 753 -33.98 -31.25 7.82
CA GLU A 753 -33.84 -32.01 6.57
C GLU A 753 -34.71 -33.26 6.71
N GLU A 754 -35.50 -33.59 5.70
CA GLU A 754 -36.42 -34.74 5.72
C GLU A 754 -35.71 -36.04 5.33
N GLY A 755 -36.19 -37.18 5.83
CA GLY A 755 -35.62 -38.50 5.53
C GLY A 755 -34.36 -38.84 6.34
N ARG A 756 -33.61 -39.85 5.90
CA ARG A 756 -32.38 -40.31 6.56
C ARG A 756 -31.14 -39.61 5.99
N VAL A 757 -30.42 -38.84 6.79
CA VAL A 757 -29.30 -38.00 6.36
C VAL A 757 -27.97 -38.74 6.50
N ILE A 758 -27.35 -38.99 5.35
CA ILE A 758 -25.97 -39.46 5.19
C ILE A 758 -25.09 -38.21 5.06
N PHE A 759 -24.26 -37.94 6.06
CA PHE A 759 -23.45 -36.72 6.10
C PHE A 759 -21.98 -37.01 5.80
N PHE A 760 -21.42 -36.23 4.88
CA PHE A 760 -19.98 -36.15 4.62
C PHE A 760 -19.51 -34.72 4.87
N ILE A 761 -18.36 -34.57 5.55
CA ILE A 761 -17.67 -33.29 5.68
C ILE A 761 -16.17 -33.43 5.44
N GLY A 762 -15.62 -32.56 4.60
CA GLY A 762 -14.19 -32.51 4.35
C GLY A 762 -13.83 -31.77 3.05
N ARG A 763 -12.54 -31.59 2.81
CA ARG A 763 -12.03 -31.00 1.57
C ARG A 763 -12.37 -31.90 0.38
N LEU A 764 -12.88 -31.32 -0.72
CA LEU A 764 -13.26 -32.06 -1.92
C LEU A 764 -12.04 -32.36 -2.80
N VAL A 765 -11.24 -33.33 -2.35
CA VAL A 765 -10.04 -33.87 -3.01
C VAL A 765 -10.15 -35.40 -3.13
N PHE A 766 -9.32 -36.00 -3.97
CA PHE A 766 -9.47 -37.40 -4.39
C PHE A 766 -9.31 -38.37 -3.20
N GLU A 767 -8.39 -38.05 -2.31
CA GLU A 767 -8.03 -38.82 -1.13
C GLU A 767 -9.17 -38.91 -0.12
N LYS A 768 -10.16 -37.99 -0.15
CA LYS A 768 -11.33 -38.01 0.74
C LYS A 768 -12.47 -38.91 0.26
N GLY A 769 -12.37 -39.46 -0.96
CA GLY A 769 -13.22 -40.57 -1.40
C GLY A 769 -14.69 -40.26 -1.67
N VAL A 770 -15.08 -38.98 -1.82
CA VAL A 770 -16.48 -38.59 -2.11
C VAL A 770 -16.99 -39.26 -3.39
N GLN A 771 -16.11 -39.46 -4.37
CA GLN A 771 -16.39 -40.20 -5.60
C GLN A 771 -16.85 -41.64 -5.33
N VAL A 772 -16.36 -42.28 -4.26
CA VAL A 772 -16.75 -43.64 -3.86
C VAL A 772 -18.15 -43.62 -3.24
N LEU A 773 -18.45 -42.63 -2.39
CA LEU A 773 -19.78 -42.44 -1.80
C LEU A 773 -20.84 -42.16 -2.88
N LEU A 774 -20.53 -41.32 -3.86
CA LEU A 774 -21.45 -41.05 -4.97
C LEU A 774 -21.69 -42.28 -5.86
N HIS A 775 -20.68 -43.13 -6.08
CA HIS A 775 -20.87 -44.41 -6.76
C HIS A 775 -21.67 -45.43 -5.92
N ALA A 776 -21.58 -45.36 -4.59
CA ALA A 776 -22.36 -46.22 -3.68
C ALA A 776 -23.83 -45.76 -3.55
N ALA A 777 -24.11 -44.49 -3.82
CA ALA A 777 -25.41 -43.87 -3.62
C ALA A 777 -26.59 -44.59 -4.30
N PRO A 778 -26.52 -45.04 -5.58
CA PRO A 778 -27.64 -45.77 -6.20
C PRO A 778 -28.06 -47.02 -5.44
N GLN A 779 -27.10 -47.79 -4.93
CA GLN A 779 -27.36 -49.02 -4.17
C GLN A 779 -27.96 -48.69 -2.79
N ILE A 780 -27.43 -47.66 -2.12
CA ILE A 780 -27.97 -47.20 -0.83
C ILE A 780 -29.42 -46.72 -0.99
N LEU A 781 -29.69 -45.88 -1.99
CA LEU A 781 -31.02 -45.33 -2.27
C LEU A 781 -32.02 -46.39 -2.72
N HIS A 782 -31.56 -47.51 -3.30
CA HIS A 782 -32.43 -48.64 -3.63
C HIS A 782 -32.97 -49.33 -2.36
N HIS A 783 -32.12 -49.52 -1.34
CA HIS A 783 -32.49 -50.18 -0.09
C HIS A 783 -33.11 -49.24 0.94
N VAL A 784 -32.74 -47.95 0.92
CA VAL A 784 -33.24 -46.91 1.82
C VAL A 784 -33.77 -45.74 0.98
N PRO A 785 -34.98 -45.85 0.41
CA PRO A 785 -35.50 -44.85 -0.52
C PRO A 785 -35.80 -43.51 0.12
N ASP A 786 -35.75 -43.31 1.43
CA ASP A 786 -35.91 -42.00 2.07
C ASP A 786 -34.56 -41.34 2.43
N ALA A 787 -33.43 -41.96 2.07
CA ALA A 787 -32.12 -41.39 2.35
C ALA A 787 -31.79 -40.14 1.50
N ARG A 788 -31.02 -39.22 2.08
CA ARG A 788 -30.45 -38.02 1.45
C ARG A 788 -28.98 -37.91 1.83
N ILE A 789 -28.14 -37.57 0.85
CA ILE A 789 -26.69 -37.41 1.02
C ILE A 789 -26.38 -35.92 1.06
N VAL A 790 -25.76 -35.48 2.15
CA VAL A 790 -25.34 -34.08 2.34
C VAL A 790 -23.81 -34.03 2.35
N ILE A 791 -23.24 -33.27 1.41
CA ILE A 791 -21.80 -33.10 1.22
C ILE A 791 -21.43 -31.67 1.61
N ALA A 792 -20.69 -31.52 2.72
CA ALA A 792 -20.16 -30.25 3.20
C ALA A 792 -18.65 -30.13 2.94
N GLY A 793 -18.24 -28.99 2.40
CA GLY A 793 -16.86 -28.68 2.06
C GLY A 793 -16.72 -28.13 0.65
N SER A 794 -15.50 -27.69 0.34
CA SER A 794 -15.09 -27.17 -0.95
C SER A 794 -13.75 -27.80 -1.36
N GLY A 795 -13.42 -27.75 -2.65
CA GLY A 795 -12.14 -28.24 -3.13
C GLY A 795 -12.07 -28.40 -4.65
N PRO A 796 -10.87 -28.69 -5.20
CA PRO A 796 -10.64 -28.75 -6.63
C PRO A 796 -11.54 -29.74 -7.39
N MET A 797 -12.02 -30.80 -6.73
CA MET A 797 -12.89 -31.80 -7.36
C MET A 797 -14.38 -31.45 -7.32
N GLU A 798 -14.79 -30.32 -6.73
CA GLU A 798 -16.20 -29.99 -6.53
C GLU A 798 -17.03 -30.07 -7.82
N HIS A 799 -16.52 -29.51 -8.91
CA HIS A 799 -17.20 -29.54 -10.20
C HIS A 799 -17.39 -30.96 -10.74
N ALA A 800 -16.35 -31.79 -10.70
CA ALA A 800 -16.39 -33.18 -11.15
C ALA A 800 -17.36 -34.03 -10.30
N LEU A 801 -17.36 -33.83 -8.97
CA LEU A 801 -18.26 -34.53 -8.05
C LEU A 801 -19.72 -34.14 -8.25
N ARG A 802 -20.01 -32.85 -8.51
CA ARG A 802 -21.36 -32.38 -8.85
C ARG A 802 -21.86 -32.99 -10.15
N GLN A 803 -21.00 -33.10 -11.17
CA GLN A 803 -21.36 -33.78 -12.43
C GLN A 803 -21.66 -35.26 -12.19
N GLN A 804 -20.84 -35.96 -11.40
CA GLN A 804 -21.07 -37.35 -11.03
C GLN A 804 -22.41 -37.54 -10.28
N ALA A 805 -22.78 -36.58 -9.42
CA ALA A 805 -24.02 -36.62 -8.66
C ALA A 805 -25.28 -36.24 -9.46
N ALA A 806 -25.15 -35.71 -10.69
CA ALA A 806 -26.29 -35.17 -11.45
C ALA A 806 -27.41 -36.20 -11.69
N GLY A 807 -27.06 -37.48 -11.86
CA GLY A 807 -28.02 -38.57 -12.03
C GLY A 807 -28.82 -38.95 -10.76
N LEU A 808 -28.44 -38.42 -9.60
CA LEU A 808 -29.07 -38.71 -8.30
C LEU A 808 -30.11 -37.65 -7.90
N GLY A 809 -30.27 -36.58 -8.70
CA GLY A 809 -31.30 -35.56 -8.51
C GLY A 809 -31.19 -34.82 -7.17
N ASP A 810 -32.34 -34.59 -6.53
CA ASP A 810 -32.48 -33.89 -5.25
C ASP A 810 -32.00 -34.69 -4.03
N ARG A 811 -31.56 -35.95 -4.22
CA ARG A 811 -31.05 -36.82 -3.16
C ARG A 811 -29.65 -36.48 -2.70
N VAL A 812 -28.88 -35.75 -3.50
CA VAL A 812 -27.52 -35.34 -3.16
C VAL A 812 -27.47 -33.82 -3.10
N ARG A 813 -27.10 -33.30 -1.94
CA ARG A 813 -27.01 -31.86 -1.69
C ARG A 813 -25.60 -31.48 -1.30
N PHE A 814 -24.98 -30.63 -2.11
CA PHE A 814 -23.72 -29.98 -1.78
C PHE A 814 -24.01 -28.64 -1.10
N VAL A 815 -23.61 -28.50 0.15
CA VAL A 815 -23.86 -27.29 0.96
C VAL A 815 -22.71 -26.29 0.94
N GLY A 816 -21.59 -26.63 0.27
CA GLY A 816 -20.41 -25.78 0.17
C GLY A 816 -19.62 -25.73 1.48
N PHE A 817 -18.78 -24.71 1.63
CA PHE A 817 -18.04 -24.46 2.88
C PHE A 817 -19.02 -24.08 4.00
N VAL A 818 -18.90 -24.73 5.16
CA VAL A 818 -19.78 -24.52 6.31
C VAL A 818 -19.00 -23.92 7.48
N SER A 819 -19.62 -23.00 8.21
CA SER A 819 -19.08 -22.49 9.48
C SER A 819 -19.03 -23.58 10.55
N ASP A 820 -18.25 -23.40 11.63
CA ASP A 820 -18.22 -24.36 12.75
C ASP A 820 -19.61 -24.58 13.36
N HIS A 821 -20.42 -23.52 13.48
CA HIS A 821 -21.81 -23.63 13.96
C HIS A 821 -22.68 -24.47 13.01
N GLU A 822 -22.53 -24.30 11.69
CA GLU A 822 -23.27 -25.12 10.73
C GLU A 822 -22.78 -26.56 10.66
N LYS A 823 -21.47 -26.80 10.81
CA LYS A 823 -20.91 -28.13 10.98
C LYS A 823 -21.53 -28.82 12.19
N SER A 824 -21.60 -28.14 13.34
CA SER A 824 -22.26 -28.65 14.54
C SER A 824 -23.73 -29.00 14.29
N ALA A 825 -24.47 -28.13 13.59
CA ALA A 825 -25.88 -28.36 13.26
C ALA A 825 -26.10 -29.56 12.31
N TRP A 826 -25.21 -29.75 11.33
CA TRP A 826 -25.25 -30.92 10.44
C TRP A 826 -24.82 -32.20 11.14
N MET A 827 -23.77 -32.16 11.96
CA MET A 827 -23.32 -33.30 12.74
C MET A 827 -24.42 -33.76 13.72
N ALA A 828 -25.11 -32.83 14.38
CA ALA A 828 -26.24 -33.14 15.25
C ALA A 828 -27.46 -33.70 14.49
N ARG A 829 -27.61 -33.38 13.20
CA ARG A 829 -28.70 -33.90 12.36
C ARG A 829 -28.40 -35.26 11.74
N ALA A 830 -27.14 -35.58 11.45
CA ALA A 830 -26.76 -36.77 10.70
C ALA A 830 -27.31 -38.08 11.34
N ASP A 831 -27.88 -38.95 10.51
CA ASP A 831 -28.25 -40.32 10.89
C ASP A 831 -27.05 -41.26 10.76
N VAL A 832 -26.16 -40.97 9.82
CA VAL A 832 -24.85 -41.61 9.70
C VAL A 832 -23.84 -40.63 9.11
N VAL A 833 -22.63 -40.61 9.67
CA VAL A 833 -21.49 -39.86 9.13
C VAL A 833 -20.60 -40.82 8.35
N VAL A 834 -20.31 -40.47 7.10
CA VAL A 834 -19.54 -41.32 6.19
C VAL A 834 -18.21 -40.67 5.85
N ILE A 835 -17.12 -41.39 6.10
CA ILE A 835 -15.74 -40.96 5.86
C ILE A 835 -15.06 -41.96 4.92
N PRO A 836 -15.33 -41.88 3.60
CA PRO A 836 -14.91 -42.89 2.62
C PRO A 836 -13.48 -42.68 2.11
N SER A 837 -12.62 -42.06 2.92
CA SER A 837 -11.26 -41.67 2.52
C SER A 837 -10.45 -42.84 1.94
N LEU A 838 -9.65 -42.55 0.90
CA LEU A 838 -8.64 -43.46 0.37
C LEU A 838 -7.33 -43.34 1.15
N TYR A 839 -7.03 -42.11 1.61
CA TYR A 839 -5.91 -41.82 2.50
C TYR A 839 -6.36 -40.86 3.60
N GLU A 840 -6.21 -41.26 4.86
CA GLU A 840 -6.59 -40.46 6.02
C GLU A 840 -5.55 -40.65 7.15
N PRO A 841 -4.56 -39.75 7.29
CA PRO A 841 -3.49 -39.91 8.29
C PRO A 841 -3.99 -40.09 9.71
N PHE A 842 -5.02 -39.30 10.11
CA PHE A 842 -5.65 -39.39 11.42
C PHE A 842 -7.18 -39.54 11.35
N GLY A 843 -7.87 -38.55 10.78
CA GLY A 843 -9.34 -38.53 10.69
C GLY A 843 -10.03 -37.79 11.84
N LEU A 844 -9.71 -36.49 12.04
CA LEU A 844 -10.35 -35.64 13.06
C LEU A 844 -11.89 -35.62 12.95
N VAL A 845 -12.44 -35.71 11.73
CA VAL A 845 -13.89 -35.74 11.49
C VAL A 845 -14.56 -36.95 12.19
N ALA A 846 -13.85 -38.07 12.33
CA ALA A 846 -14.38 -39.22 13.06
C ALA A 846 -14.55 -38.88 14.55
N LEU A 847 -13.55 -38.23 15.16
CA LEU A 847 -13.65 -37.76 16.55
C LEU A 847 -14.76 -36.70 16.70
N GLU A 848 -14.89 -35.79 15.73
CA GLU A 848 -15.99 -34.82 15.73
C GLU A 848 -17.35 -35.52 15.69
N ALA A 849 -17.53 -36.57 14.88
CA ALA A 849 -18.78 -37.34 14.82
C ALA A 849 -19.03 -38.13 16.11
N MET A 850 -17.99 -38.75 16.68
CA MET A 850 -18.04 -39.45 17.98
C MET A 850 -18.52 -38.50 19.08
N ARG A 851 -18.05 -37.25 19.10
CA ARG A 851 -18.48 -36.22 20.07
C ARG A 851 -19.98 -35.96 20.04
N TYR A 852 -20.62 -36.05 18.87
CA TYR A 852 -22.07 -35.88 18.70
C TYR A 852 -22.85 -37.20 18.80
N ARG A 853 -22.20 -38.30 19.20
CA ARG A 853 -22.78 -39.66 19.27
C ARG A 853 -23.44 -40.07 17.95
N ARG A 854 -22.76 -39.81 16.83
CA ARG A 854 -23.28 -40.14 15.51
C ARG A 854 -22.73 -41.47 15.02
N PRO A 855 -23.57 -42.35 14.45
CA PRO A 855 -23.08 -43.55 13.79
C PRO A 855 -22.05 -43.24 12.70
N LEU A 856 -21.03 -44.09 12.59
CA LEU A 856 -19.90 -43.89 11.70
C LEU A 856 -19.74 -45.05 10.73
N VAL A 857 -19.56 -44.72 9.46
CA VAL A 857 -19.07 -45.63 8.43
C VAL A 857 -17.80 -45.03 7.82
N VAL A 858 -16.66 -45.67 8.06
CA VAL A 858 -15.34 -45.15 7.68
C VAL A 858 -14.62 -46.13 6.77
N SER A 859 -13.69 -45.66 5.95
CA SER A 859 -12.76 -46.54 5.25
C SER A 859 -11.74 -47.16 6.23
N ASP A 860 -11.37 -48.42 6.02
CA ASP A 860 -10.31 -49.11 6.78
C ASP A 860 -8.92 -48.68 6.30
N THR A 861 -8.58 -47.41 6.49
CA THR A 861 -7.30 -46.81 6.06
C THR A 861 -6.77 -45.82 7.11
N GLY A 862 -5.45 -45.70 7.19
CA GLY A 862 -4.74 -44.74 8.02
C GLY A 862 -5.24 -44.67 9.46
N GLY A 863 -5.42 -43.44 9.97
CA GLY A 863 -5.86 -43.22 11.35
C GLY A 863 -7.29 -43.68 11.64
N LEU A 864 -8.17 -43.73 10.64
CA LEU A 864 -9.54 -44.24 10.81
C LEU A 864 -9.55 -45.70 11.26
N ALA A 865 -8.63 -46.50 10.72
CA ALA A 865 -8.45 -47.91 11.12
C ALA A 865 -8.05 -48.08 12.58
N SER A 866 -7.36 -47.08 13.15
CA SER A 866 -6.96 -47.06 14.58
C SER A 866 -8.04 -46.47 15.51
N ILE A 867 -8.82 -45.51 15.02
CA ILE A 867 -9.89 -44.87 15.78
C ILE A 867 -11.09 -45.82 15.91
N ILE A 868 -11.49 -46.48 14.81
CA ILE A 868 -12.72 -47.27 14.75
C ILE A 868 -12.42 -48.77 14.77
N GLU A 869 -13.09 -49.49 15.67
CA GLU A 869 -13.11 -50.94 15.67
C GLU A 869 -14.40 -51.41 15.01
N HIS A 870 -14.27 -52.28 14.00
CA HIS A 870 -15.37 -52.68 13.13
C HIS A 870 -16.48 -53.38 13.93
N GLY A 871 -17.71 -52.88 13.83
CA GLY A 871 -18.87 -53.44 14.52
C GLY A 871 -18.98 -53.12 16.01
N VAL A 872 -18.01 -52.37 16.57
CA VAL A 872 -17.99 -51.94 17.97
C VAL A 872 -18.16 -50.43 18.08
N HIS A 873 -17.33 -49.65 17.37
CA HIS A 873 -17.37 -48.18 17.37
C HIS A 873 -18.03 -47.60 16.10
N GLY A 874 -18.24 -48.45 15.10
CA GLY A 874 -18.76 -48.09 13.78
C GLY A 874 -18.41 -49.15 12.75
N PHE A 875 -18.83 -48.97 11.50
CA PHE A 875 -18.45 -49.87 10.42
C PHE A 875 -17.21 -49.40 9.68
N LYS A 876 -16.36 -50.36 9.34
CA LYS A 876 -15.21 -50.16 8.43
C LYS A 876 -15.51 -50.77 7.07
N ALA A 877 -15.47 -49.94 6.03
CA ALA A 877 -15.56 -50.35 4.64
C ALA A 877 -14.16 -50.51 4.03
N LEU A 878 -14.01 -51.40 3.04
CA LEU A 878 -12.74 -51.54 2.32
C LEU A 878 -12.45 -50.24 1.53
N PRO A 879 -11.25 -49.63 1.64
CA PRO A 879 -10.93 -48.40 0.94
C PRO A 879 -11.15 -48.49 -0.57
N GLY A 880 -11.92 -47.55 -1.13
CA GLY A 880 -12.25 -47.52 -2.56
C GLY A 880 -13.29 -48.54 -3.03
N HIS A 881 -13.76 -49.44 -2.16
CA HIS A 881 -14.69 -50.51 -2.54
C HIS A 881 -16.15 -50.07 -2.39
N VAL A 882 -16.76 -49.70 -3.53
CA VAL A 882 -18.13 -49.15 -3.60
C VAL A 882 -19.16 -50.05 -2.91
N GLU A 883 -19.16 -51.35 -3.18
CA GLU A 883 -20.16 -52.28 -2.63
C GLU A 883 -20.03 -52.44 -1.10
N SER A 884 -18.81 -52.40 -0.56
CA SER A 884 -18.55 -52.52 0.88
C SER A 884 -19.06 -51.27 1.59
N LEU A 885 -18.80 -50.09 1.02
CA LEU A 885 -19.32 -48.83 1.53
C LEU A 885 -20.85 -48.80 1.50
N ALA A 886 -21.45 -49.17 0.37
CA ALA A 886 -22.91 -49.21 0.22
C ALA A 886 -23.57 -50.15 1.23
N TRP A 887 -23.00 -51.35 1.43
CA TRP A 887 -23.49 -52.32 2.40
C TRP A 887 -23.50 -51.75 3.82
N HIS A 888 -22.37 -51.21 4.28
CA HIS A 888 -22.25 -50.70 5.65
C HIS A 888 -23.07 -49.45 5.93
N VAL A 889 -23.21 -48.55 4.96
CA VAL A 889 -24.12 -47.39 5.07
C VAL A 889 -25.57 -47.88 5.15
N THR A 890 -25.95 -48.84 4.30
CA THR A 890 -27.31 -49.41 4.31
C THR A 890 -27.62 -50.11 5.63
N GLU A 891 -26.72 -50.95 6.13
CA GLU A 891 -26.85 -51.63 7.43
C GLU A 891 -27.01 -50.62 8.57
N SER A 892 -26.21 -49.55 8.59
CA SER A 892 -26.30 -48.50 9.62
C SER A 892 -27.66 -47.79 9.62
N LEU A 893 -28.28 -47.62 8.45
CA LEU A 893 -29.57 -46.94 8.31
C LEU A 893 -30.78 -47.84 8.54
N LEU A 894 -30.66 -49.15 8.23
CA LEU A 894 -31.72 -50.14 8.44
C LEU A 894 -31.81 -50.62 9.89
N TYR A 895 -30.70 -50.64 10.63
CA TYR A 895 -30.63 -51.10 12.01
C TYR A 895 -30.13 -49.98 12.96
N PRO A 896 -30.93 -48.92 13.17
CA PRO A 896 -30.52 -47.74 13.93
C PRO A 896 -30.13 -48.03 15.38
N GLU A 897 -30.81 -48.95 16.07
CA GLU A 897 -30.45 -49.31 17.46
C GLU A 897 -29.02 -49.85 17.59
N ARG A 898 -28.59 -50.66 16.60
CA ARG A 898 -27.21 -51.17 16.54
C ARG A 898 -26.22 -50.04 16.23
N ALA A 899 -26.61 -49.14 15.34
CA ALA A 899 -25.82 -47.99 14.94
C ALA A 899 -25.62 -47.00 16.12
N GLU A 900 -26.67 -46.73 16.89
CA GLU A 900 -26.67 -45.91 18.10
C GLU A 900 -25.81 -46.55 19.20
N SER A 901 -25.93 -47.86 19.43
CA SER A 901 -25.06 -48.55 20.40
C SER A 901 -23.58 -48.44 20.04
N MET A 902 -23.24 -48.56 18.74
CA MET A 902 -21.85 -48.34 18.31
C MET A 902 -21.41 -46.89 18.49
N ALA A 903 -22.30 -45.93 18.26
CA ALA A 903 -22.00 -44.50 18.44
C ALA A 903 -21.74 -44.14 19.92
N GLU A 904 -22.45 -44.76 20.87
CA GLU A 904 -22.19 -44.60 22.30
C GLU A 904 -20.84 -45.22 22.71
N ASN A 905 -20.54 -46.44 22.26
CA ASN A 905 -19.22 -47.06 22.49
C ASN A 905 -18.09 -46.17 21.94
N ALA A 906 -18.32 -45.58 20.76
CA ALA A 906 -17.37 -44.66 20.15
C ALA A 906 -17.19 -43.39 21.00
N TYR A 907 -18.27 -42.83 21.54
CA TYR A 907 -18.18 -41.69 22.47
C TYR A 907 -17.40 -42.05 23.75
N GLU A 908 -17.61 -43.23 24.33
CA GLU A 908 -16.84 -43.70 25.50
C GLU A 908 -15.33 -43.81 25.20
N LYS A 909 -14.97 -44.33 24.03
CA LYS A 909 -13.56 -44.36 23.57
C LYS A 909 -12.99 -42.94 23.41
N LEU A 910 -13.77 -42.02 22.84
CA LEU A 910 -13.36 -40.62 22.68
C LEU A 910 -13.03 -39.94 24.02
N VAL A 911 -13.88 -40.15 25.04
CA VAL A 911 -13.68 -39.60 26.39
C VAL A 911 -12.43 -40.18 27.07
N THR A 912 -12.10 -41.45 26.82
CA THR A 912 -11.01 -42.14 27.52
C THR A 912 -9.65 -41.99 26.84
N GLU A 913 -9.60 -41.87 25.51
CA GLU A 913 -8.35 -41.94 24.74
C GLU A 913 -7.97 -40.65 24.00
N TYR A 914 -8.92 -39.79 23.65
CA TYR A 914 -8.70 -38.67 22.71
C TYR A 914 -8.92 -37.28 23.33
N GLN A 915 -8.92 -37.15 24.65
CA GLN A 915 -8.97 -35.86 25.32
C GLN A 915 -7.60 -35.15 25.30
N TRP A 916 -7.61 -33.86 24.98
CA TRP A 916 -6.39 -33.05 24.93
C TRP A 916 -5.62 -33.00 26.24
N GLU A 917 -6.30 -32.99 27.39
CA GLU A 917 -5.63 -32.94 28.70
C GLU A 917 -4.57 -34.06 28.84
N ARG A 918 -4.94 -35.29 28.45
CA ARG A 918 -4.05 -36.46 28.50
C ARG A 918 -3.01 -36.43 27.39
N LEU A 919 -3.38 -35.99 26.18
CA LEU A 919 -2.47 -35.97 25.03
C LEU A 919 -1.39 -34.88 25.19
N ALA A 920 -1.77 -33.68 25.65
CA ALA A 920 -0.84 -32.61 25.98
C ALA A 920 0.13 -33.02 27.10
N GLN A 921 -0.29 -33.83 28.08
CA GLN A 921 0.63 -34.40 29.08
C GLN A 921 1.70 -35.28 28.44
N ARG A 922 1.32 -36.12 27.46
CA ARG A 922 2.27 -36.98 26.74
C ARG A 922 3.25 -36.14 25.92
N VAL A 923 2.76 -35.10 25.23
CA VAL A 923 3.59 -34.16 24.46
C VAL A 923 4.55 -33.41 25.39
N SER A 924 4.08 -32.89 26.53
CA SER A 924 4.93 -32.22 27.53
C SER A 924 6.02 -33.14 28.11
N GLY A 925 5.73 -34.44 28.25
CA GLY A 925 6.73 -35.46 28.60
C GLY A 925 7.80 -35.62 27.52
N ILE A 926 7.40 -35.66 26.24
CA ILE A 926 8.32 -35.73 25.09
C ILE A 926 9.23 -34.49 25.04
N TYR A 927 8.69 -33.31 25.35
CA TYR A 927 9.50 -32.09 25.47
C TYR A 927 10.54 -32.21 26.58
N GLY A 928 10.15 -32.74 27.76
CA GLY A 928 11.08 -33.00 28.86
C GLY A 928 12.23 -33.93 28.44
N ASP A 929 11.90 -35.07 27.84
CA ASP A 929 12.90 -36.02 27.33
C ASP A 929 13.85 -35.40 26.30
N ALA A 930 13.34 -34.54 25.41
CA ALA A 930 14.13 -33.86 24.39
C ALA A 930 15.11 -32.86 25.00
N VAL A 931 14.67 -32.10 26.02
CA VAL A 931 15.50 -31.16 26.78
C VAL A 931 16.59 -31.91 27.56
N ASP A 932 16.25 -32.98 28.28
CA ASP A 932 17.19 -33.75 29.09
C ASP A 932 18.28 -34.42 28.23
N ARG A 933 17.91 -34.97 27.07
CA ARG A 933 18.89 -35.53 26.10
C ARG A 933 19.86 -34.48 25.58
N GLN A 934 19.38 -33.26 25.30
CA GLN A 934 20.22 -32.16 24.82
C GLN A 934 21.21 -31.72 25.90
N PHE A 935 20.77 -31.60 27.15
CA PHE A 935 21.67 -31.33 28.28
C PHE A 935 22.72 -32.42 28.46
N ALA A 936 22.33 -33.70 28.41
CA ALA A 936 23.26 -34.82 28.53
C ALA A 936 24.31 -34.84 27.38
N ALA A 937 23.90 -34.52 26.14
CA ALA A 937 24.80 -34.41 25.01
C ALA A 937 25.78 -33.23 25.15
N ALA A 938 25.32 -32.09 25.66
CA ALA A 938 26.18 -30.92 25.92
C ALA A 938 27.20 -31.20 27.03
N SER A 939 26.80 -31.89 28.11
CA SER A 939 27.70 -32.27 29.21
C SER A 939 28.70 -33.37 28.84
N ALA A 940 28.44 -34.16 27.79
CA ALA A 940 29.38 -35.16 27.28
C ALA A 940 30.41 -34.59 26.28
N GLN A 941 30.17 -33.38 25.76
CA GLN A 941 31.06 -32.67 24.83
C GLN A 941 31.94 -31.61 25.52
N SER A 942 31.59 -31.19 26.75
CA SER A 942 32.43 -30.40 27.66
C SER A 942 33.36 -31.29 28.48
#